data_AF-A0A960XP96-F1
#
_entry.id   AF-A0A960XP96-F1
#
_cell.length_a   1.000
_cell.length_b   1.000
_cell.length_c   1.000
_cell.angle_alpha   90.00
_cell.angle_beta   90.00
_cell.angle_gamma   90.00
#
_symmetry.space_group_name_H-M   'P 1'
#
loop_
_entity.id
_entity.type
_entity.pdbx_description
1 polymer ?
#
loop_
_entity_poly.entity_id
_entity_poly.type
_entity_poly.pdbx_seq_one_letter_code
_entity_poly.pdbx_strand_id
1 'polypeptide(L)'
;MVPNLIDGLPVTAVANHAFQSCNQLTSIVLPDTVTSIGSYAFFNCDSMTSFTCPAGLTSFGIQALRSCDALETVVINEGVSVLPDWLFFGCDSLVSVTIPSSVTTLNRYVFSACGALETIHIPGNVMSLGTQCFVDCTSLSTVTFGEGVTSLGSDCFRNCSSLTALHLPASLTGVDTDTFTNATALQSITVDASNTALSAIDGVLYDSAVTTLVRYPRAKAGALVIPDTVVTINSGSLQNASLLTSLTLGAGVTTFDNTQVSGCSTLGGFLVAAGNTSFSSDGTALLSFDGTTLVAFPPGYAGEYFVAGAVSAIADDAFSDCDGLTTVMIPPGVTSVGARAFSGCALLSVAFVDAAITELPDSCFKSCPQLTALLLSPNITRIGANAFQSCTSLPTLELGFIDTVGDHAFDGCTNLAGINLGQLLNIGDHAFRNCDALTDAVLHPGLLTLGIYAFEDCDSITTASVGGVSAVPNRCFNSCNALASLTLGDSVETIGDYAFSYCDLSAGITWGSGLTTIGSESFAYSNGFQHLELPEGLEFIGSYAFGECYGLETVILPTTLTTLEGECFFEDIVLHSVIFRGDAPDLGDEENFTDGAAGLTAYYYTSRSGFDTAIDGIPTVAIDAAAHPSAEWLILEGQAFDQDMGAEIGGSGVSFLLARALGMSPSAIDFGKLPEFNIADGMATLEYFAGTDLNYRVQFSTDLKHWDDAGVSYSALDEDSMQTAGVAIGSGPLYLRLAIDHAD
;
A
#
# COMPACT_ATOMS: atom_id res chain seq x y z
N MET A 1 -49.21 13.04 27.49
CA MET A 1 -49.37 12.48 28.85
C MET A 1 -49.83 11.05 28.73
N VAL A 2 -49.21 10.12 29.48
CA VAL A 2 -49.67 8.72 29.58
C VAL A 2 -50.76 8.66 30.66
N PRO A 3 -51.91 8.00 30.43
CA PRO A 3 -53.00 7.97 31.40
C PRO A 3 -52.63 7.14 32.65
N ASN A 4 -53.19 7.49 33.81
CA ASN A 4 -52.99 6.71 35.04
C ASN A 4 -53.60 5.31 34.96
N LEU A 5 -54.67 5.14 34.17
CA LEU A 5 -55.42 3.88 34.02
C LEU A 5 -55.61 3.55 32.54
N ILE A 6 -55.48 2.27 32.19
CA ILE A 6 -55.95 1.68 30.92
C ILE A 6 -56.89 0.52 31.29
N ASP A 7 -58.12 0.54 30.80
CA ASP A 7 -59.17 -0.44 31.13
C ASP A 7 -59.40 -0.66 32.64
N GLY A 8 -59.27 0.43 33.42
CA GLY A 8 -59.44 0.41 34.88
C GLY A 8 -58.24 -0.14 35.66
N LEU A 9 -57.14 -0.51 35.00
CA LEU A 9 -55.91 -0.98 35.61
C LEU A 9 -54.83 0.11 35.59
N PRO A 10 -54.02 0.25 36.66
CA PRO A 10 -52.94 1.23 36.71
C PRO A 10 -51.88 0.95 35.64
N VAL A 11 -51.37 2.01 35.02
CA VAL A 11 -50.21 1.91 34.13
C VAL A 11 -48.95 1.76 35.00
N THR A 12 -48.33 0.59 34.97
CA THR A 12 -47.22 0.23 35.86
C THR A 12 -45.86 0.15 35.18
N ALA A 13 -45.80 0.21 33.85
CA ALA A 13 -44.55 0.11 33.09
C ALA A 13 -44.64 0.81 31.73
N VAL A 14 -43.50 1.27 31.23
CA VAL A 14 -43.28 1.59 29.81
C VAL A 14 -42.60 0.39 29.17
N ALA A 15 -43.19 -0.19 28.12
CA ALA A 15 -42.63 -1.37 27.46
C ALA A 15 -41.34 -1.07 26.69
N ASN A 16 -40.61 -2.12 26.31
CA ASN A 16 -39.45 -1.96 25.42
C ASN A 16 -39.87 -1.29 24.11
N HIS A 17 -39.03 -0.39 23.59
CA HIS A 17 -39.26 0.34 22.33
C HIS A 17 -40.54 1.21 22.27
N ALA A 18 -41.27 1.43 23.38
CA ALA A 18 -42.61 2.01 23.36
C ALA A 18 -42.70 3.41 22.72
N PHE A 19 -41.68 4.24 22.88
CA PHE A 19 -41.54 5.57 22.30
C PHE A 19 -40.28 5.70 21.46
N GLN A 20 -39.71 4.59 20.98
CA GLN A 20 -38.52 4.61 20.15
C GLN A 20 -38.71 5.53 18.93
N SER A 21 -37.71 6.36 18.64
CA SER A 21 -37.69 7.28 17.50
C SER A 21 -38.88 8.24 17.42
N CYS A 22 -39.48 8.58 18.57
CA CYS A 22 -40.52 9.59 18.66
C CYS A 22 -39.93 11.00 18.57
N ASN A 23 -39.31 11.34 17.45
CA ASN A 23 -38.51 12.57 17.27
C ASN A 23 -39.32 13.89 17.35
N GLN A 24 -40.64 13.82 17.47
CA GLN A 24 -41.50 14.99 17.72
C GLN A 24 -41.94 15.11 19.19
N LEU A 25 -41.59 14.13 20.04
CA LEU A 25 -41.91 14.14 21.46
C LEU A 25 -41.02 15.14 22.18
N THR A 26 -41.56 16.31 22.52
CA THR A 26 -40.82 17.34 23.25
C THR A 26 -40.85 17.15 24.76
N SER A 27 -41.91 16.51 25.27
CA SER A 27 -42.07 16.21 26.68
C SER A 27 -43.00 15.01 26.87
N ILE A 28 -42.77 14.26 27.95
CA ILE A 28 -43.67 13.20 28.38
C ILE A 28 -43.91 13.30 29.88
N VAL A 29 -45.15 13.04 30.29
CA VAL A 29 -45.54 12.90 31.69
C VAL A 29 -46.00 11.47 31.89
N LEU A 30 -45.28 10.74 32.73
CA LEU A 30 -45.58 9.38 33.14
C LEU A 30 -46.32 9.38 34.49
N PRO A 31 -47.33 8.51 34.69
CA PRO A 31 -47.97 8.32 36.00
C PRO A 31 -46.98 7.88 37.08
N ASP A 32 -47.17 8.33 38.32
CA ASP A 32 -46.37 7.87 39.47
C ASP A 32 -46.53 6.37 39.77
N THR A 33 -47.54 5.72 39.20
CA THR A 33 -47.72 4.25 39.27
C THR A 33 -46.72 3.49 38.40
N VAL A 34 -46.00 4.15 37.50
CA VAL A 34 -44.98 3.52 36.64
C VAL A 34 -43.76 3.14 37.50
N THR A 35 -43.46 1.83 37.50
CA THR A 35 -42.39 1.21 38.29
C THR A 35 -41.18 0.81 37.45
N SER A 36 -41.33 0.66 36.13
CA SER A 36 -40.25 0.29 35.22
C SER A 36 -40.37 0.95 33.84
N ILE A 37 -39.22 1.26 33.25
CA ILE A 37 -39.09 1.72 31.87
C ILE A 37 -38.27 0.66 31.11
N GLY A 38 -38.81 0.13 30.02
CA GLY A 38 -38.19 -0.94 29.24
C GLY A 38 -36.95 -0.51 28.46
N SER A 39 -36.22 -1.48 27.92
CA SER A 39 -35.06 -1.22 27.08
C SER A 39 -35.48 -0.48 25.80
N TYR A 40 -34.65 0.46 25.35
CA TYR A 40 -34.93 1.32 24.19
C TYR A 40 -36.24 2.12 24.27
N ALA A 41 -36.88 2.24 25.44
CA ALA A 41 -38.21 2.83 25.57
C ALA A 41 -38.32 4.24 24.97
N PHE A 42 -37.30 5.08 25.14
CA PHE A 42 -37.18 6.43 24.58
C PHE A 42 -35.93 6.58 23.71
N PHE A 43 -35.41 5.48 23.15
CA PHE A 43 -34.25 5.54 22.26
C PHE A 43 -34.51 6.49 21.09
N ASN A 44 -33.57 7.39 20.81
CA ASN A 44 -33.66 8.36 19.71
C ASN A 44 -34.88 9.29 19.83
N CYS A 45 -35.19 9.80 21.03
CA CYS A 45 -36.24 10.82 21.22
C CYS A 45 -35.65 12.24 21.14
N ASP A 46 -35.12 12.60 19.98
CA ASP A 46 -34.17 13.70 19.80
C ASP A 46 -34.70 15.09 20.18
N SER A 47 -36.02 15.30 20.16
CA SER A 47 -36.65 16.59 20.51
C SER A 47 -37.03 16.71 21.99
N MET A 48 -36.84 15.68 22.81
CA MET A 48 -37.26 15.68 24.21
C MET A 48 -36.29 16.50 25.05
N THR A 49 -36.73 17.65 25.56
CA THR A 49 -35.85 18.59 26.28
C THR A 49 -35.69 18.29 27.76
N SER A 50 -36.64 17.56 28.35
CA SER A 50 -36.62 17.20 29.76
C SER A 50 -37.28 15.85 29.98
N PHE A 51 -36.75 15.10 30.95
CA PHE A 51 -37.31 13.84 31.40
C PHE A 51 -37.35 13.82 32.92
N THR A 52 -38.56 13.82 33.49
CA THR A 52 -38.77 13.65 34.93
C THR A 52 -39.17 12.20 35.20
N CYS A 53 -38.40 11.52 36.04
CA CYS A 53 -38.77 10.17 36.47
C CYS A 53 -40.11 10.21 37.24
N PRO A 54 -41.00 9.22 37.06
CA PRO A 54 -42.17 9.07 37.92
C PRO A 54 -41.75 8.66 39.34
N ALA A 55 -42.54 9.02 40.37
CA ALA A 55 -42.14 8.80 41.76
C ALA A 55 -42.02 7.31 42.16
N GLY A 56 -42.77 6.42 41.50
CA GLY A 56 -42.73 4.98 41.73
C GLY A 56 -41.64 4.23 40.95
N LEU A 57 -40.81 4.92 40.16
CA LEU A 57 -39.83 4.28 39.28
C LEU A 57 -38.74 3.57 40.10
N THR A 58 -38.52 2.29 39.81
CA THR A 58 -37.47 1.48 40.46
C THR A 58 -36.40 0.99 39.50
N SER A 59 -36.66 1.00 38.19
CA SER A 59 -35.74 0.45 37.19
C SER A 59 -35.86 1.07 35.79
N PHE A 60 -34.72 1.16 35.12
CA PHE A 60 -34.60 1.41 33.68
C PHE A 60 -34.09 0.16 32.97
N GLY A 61 -34.50 -0.02 31.71
CA GLY A 61 -33.92 -0.96 30.77
C GLY A 61 -32.68 -0.36 30.09
N ILE A 62 -31.91 -1.23 29.45
CA ILE A 62 -30.70 -0.87 28.71
C ILE A 62 -31.07 0.12 27.59
N GLN A 63 -30.26 1.17 27.39
CA GLN A 63 -30.47 2.19 26.35
C GLN A 63 -31.83 2.92 26.43
N ALA A 64 -32.48 2.95 27.60
CA ALA A 64 -33.83 3.50 27.70
C ALA A 64 -33.95 4.98 27.28
N LEU A 65 -32.92 5.80 27.46
CA LEU A 65 -32.87 7.23 27.13
C LEU A 65 -31.67 7.58 26.23
N ARG A 66 -31.15 6.61 25.47
CA ARG A 66 -30.00 6.81 24.56
C ARG A 66 -30.38 7.70 23.37
N SER A 67 -29.46 8.57 22.96
CA SER A 67 -29.59 9.51 21.84
C SER A 67 -30.84 10.39 21.99
N CYS A 68 -31.07 10.94 23.18
CA CYS A 68 -32.07 11.99 23.36
C CYS A 68 -31.36 13.35 23.26
N ASP A 69 -30.99 13.74 22.04
CA ASP A 69 -29.98 14.79 21.80
C ASP A 69 -30.34 16.16 22.40
N ALA A 70 -31.63 16.52 22.45
CA ALA A 70 -32.08 17.77 23.07
C ALA A 70 -32.30 17.70 24.60
N LEU A 71 -32.07 16.55 25.25
CA LEU A 71 -32.35 16.35 26.66
C LEU A 71 -31.37 17.15 27.53
N GLU A 72 -31.83 18.25 28.14
CA GLU A 72 -30.94 19.18 28.86
C GLU A 72 -30.73 18.79 30.33
N THR A 73 -31.78 18.28 30.98
CA THR A 73 -31.75 17.96 32.41
C THR A 73 -32.51 16.68 32.71
N VAL A 74 -31.95 15.89 33.63
CA VAL A 74 -32.59 14.68 34.14
C VAL A 74 -32.49 14.64 35.66
N VAL A 75 -33.64 14.42 36.29
CA VAL A 75 -33.74 14.15 37.73
C VAL A 75 -34.10 12.69 37.92
N ILE A 76 -33.15 11.90 38.43
CA ILE A 76 -33.41 10.51 38.84
C ILE A 76 -34.03 10.55 40.24
N ASN A 77 -35.17 9.88 40.42
CA ASN A 77 -35.85 9.83 41.71
C ASN A 77 -35.30 8.74 42.62
N GLU A 78 -35.49 8.92 43.93
CA GLU A 78 -35.29 7.89 44.93
C GLU A 78 -36.08 6.62 44.57
N GLY A 79 -35.43 5.45 44.71
CA GLY A 79 -36.00 4.14 44.37
C GLY A 79 -35.31 3.45 43.20
N VAL A 80 -34.64 4.21 42.33
CA VAL A 80 -33.77 3.65 41.27
C VAL A 80 -32.43 3.23 41.88
N SER A 81 -32.04 1.96 41.72
CA SER A 81 -30.79 1.42 42.28
C SER A 81 -29.64 1.33 41.27
N VAL A 82 -29.95 1.19 39.98
CA VAL A 82 -28.96 0.98 38.91
C VAL A 82 -29.28 1.88 37.72
N LEU A 83 -28.26 2.57 37.19
CA LEU A 83 -28.32 3.15 35.85
C LEU A 83 -27.69 2.16 34.86
N PRO A 84 -28.49 1.53 33.97
CA PRO A 84 -28.04 0.44 33.10
C PRO A 84 -27.16 0.93 31.95
N ASP A 85 -26.54 -0.02 31.24
CA ASP A 85 -25.61 0.25 30.16
C ASP A 85 -26.24 1.20 29.11
N TRP A 86 -25.46 2.21 28.70
CA TRP A 86 -25.83 3.22 27.70
C TRP A 86 -27.10 4.05 28.02
N LEU A 87 -27.52 4.19 29.29
CA LEU A 87 -28.78 4.86 29.63
C LEU A 87 -28.93 6.26 28.98
N PHE A 88 -27.90 7.10 29.05
CA PHE A 88 -27.85 8.45 28.48
C PHE A 88 -26.78 8.60 27.39
N PHE A 89 -26.39 7.49 26.74
CA PHE A 89 -25.38 7.55 25.69
C PHE A 89 -25.81 8.53 24.59
N GLY A 90 -24.93 9.46 24.19
CA GLY A 90 -25.19 10.42 23.12
C GLY A 90 -26.29 11.44 23.43
N CYS A 91 -26.60 11.72 24.70
CA CYS A 91 -27.47 12.84 25.05
C CYS A 91 -26.67 14.16 24.99
N ASP A 92 -26.44 14.67 23.78
CA ASP A 92 -25.48 15.75 23.52
C ASP A 92 -25.76 17.05 24.28
N SER A 93 -27.02 17.39 24.52
CA SER A 93 -27.41 18.62 25.25
C SER A 93 -27.50 18.45 26.77
N LEU A 94 -27.19 17.28 27.33
CA LEU A 94 -27.38 16.99 28.74
C LEU A 94 -26.36 17.74 29.60
N VAL A 95 -26.80 18.81 30.27
CA VAL A 95 -25.92 19.71 31.04
C VAL A 95 -25.68 19.21 32.46
N SER A 96 -26.69 18.58 33.07
CA SER A 96 -26.60 18.07 34.44
C SER A 96 -27.54 16.90 34.71
N VAL A 97 -27.11 16.02 35.61
CA VAL A 97 -27.90 14.87 36.07
C VAL A 97 -27.82 14.82 37.58
N THR A 98 -28.99 14.78 38.24
CA THR A 98 -29.06 14.56 39.68
C THR A 98 -29.17 13.06 39.95
N ILE A 99 -28.14 12.48 40.58
CA ILE A 99 -28.10 11.08 41.01
C ILE A 99 -28.51 10.98 42.49
N PRO A 100 -29.62 10.30 42.84
CA PRO A 100 -30.12 10.20 44.21
C PRO A 100 -29.34 9.18 45.02
N SER A 101 -29.60 9.14 46.33
CA SER A 101 -28.88 8.29 47.26
C SER A 101 -29.18 6.80 47.09
N SER A 102 -30.32 6.44 46.47
CA SER A 102 -30.68 5.04 46.18
C SER A 102 -29.81 4.38 45.11
N VAL A 103 -29.13 5.14 44.25
CA VAL A 103 -28.32 4.56 43.16
C VAL A 103 -27.02 4.00 43.73
N THR A 104 -26.75 2.74 43.44
CA THR A 104 -25.55 2.03 43.88
C THR A 104 -24.57 1.69 42.76
N THR A 105 -25.02 1.78 41.50
CA THR A 105 -24.22 1.36 40.35
C THR A 105 -24.51 2.21 39.11
N LEU A 106 -23.43 2.67 38.48
CA LEU A 106 -23.42 3.25 37.13
C LEU A 106 -22.76 2.22 36.21
N ASN A 107 -23.50 1.65 35.27
CA ASN A 107 -22.95 0.66 34.34
C ASN A 107 -22.09 1.28 33.22
N ARG A 108 -21.76 0.48 32.20
CA ARG A 108 -20.91 0.92 31.08
C ARG A 108 -21.59 1.99 30.24
N TYR A 109 -20.81 2.98 29.78
CA TYR A 109 -21.28 4.01 28.84
C TYR A 109 -22.49 4.85 29.29
N VAL A 110 -22.83 4.90 30.59
CA VAL A 110 -24.07 5.54 31.06
C VAL A 110 -24.19 6.98 30.58
N PHE A 111 -23.12 7.77 30.63
CA PHE A 111 -23.08 9.17 30.18
C PHE A 111 -22.12 9.38 28.99
N SER A 112 -21.72 8.32 28.30
CA SER A 112 -20.78 8.46 27.18
C SER A 112 -21.37 9.33 26.07
N ALA A 113 -20.55 10.20 25.48
CA ALA A 113 -20.94 11.21 24.50
C ALA A 113 -22.04 12.18 25.00
N CYS A 114 -22.11 12.46 26.31
CA CYS A 114 -22.90 13.62 26.79
C CYS A 114 -22.07 14.91 26.61
N GLY A 115 -22.02 15.43 25.39
CA GLY A 115 -21.10 16.52 25.00
C GLY A 115 -21.22 17.81 25.83
N ALA A 116 -22.42 18.16 26.30
CA ALA A 116 -22.68 19.35 27.11
C ALA A 116 -22.61 19.13 28.63
N LEU A 117 -22.32 17.92 29.13
CA LEU A 117 -22.30 17.64 30.57
C LEU A 117 -21.14 18.37 31.23
N GLU A 118 -21.42 19.45 31.98
CA GLU A 118 -20.37 20.30 32.55
C GLU A 118 -19.89 19.81 33.92
N THR A 119 -20.82 19.33 34.75
CA THR A 119 -20.54 18.92 36.13
C THR A 119 -21.31 17.66 36.50
N ILE A 120 -20.71 16.83 37.35
CA ILE A 120 -21.43 15.71 37.95
C ILE A 120 -20.99 15.43 39.39
N HIS A 121 -21.96 15.08 40.23
CA HIS A 121 -21.75 14.57 41.57
C HIS A 121 -22.08 13.08 41.60
N ILE A 122 -21.08 12.27 41.94
CA ILE A 122 -21.22 10.83 42.16
C ILE A 122 -21.44 10.61 43.66
N PRO A 123 -22.65 10.22 44.12
CA PRO A 123 -22.90 10.03 45.53
C PRO A 123 -22.15 8.80 46.06
N GLY A 124 -21.80 8.81 47.35
CA GLY A 124 -20.96 7.77 47.98
C GLY A 124 -21.57 6.36 47.98
N ASN A 125 -22.88 6.22 47.77
CA ASN A 125 -23.52 4.91 47.63
C ASN A 125 -23.21 4.25 46.27
N VAL A 126 -22.75 5.01 45.27
CA VAL A 126 -22.30 4.48 43.98
C VAL A 126 -20.92 3.87 44.16
N MET A 127 -20.88 2.57 44.40
CA MET A 127 -19.63 1.87 44.72
C MET A 127 -18.69 1.77 43.51
N SER A 128 -19.22 1.64 42.29
CA SER A 128 -18.42 1.54 41.07
C SER A 128 -19.00 2.30 39.88
N LEU A 129 -18.11 2.86 39.07
CA LEU A 129 -18.41 3.39 37.74
C LEU A 129 -17.99 2.36 36.69
N GLY A 130 -18.86 2.04 35.74
CA GLY A 130 -18.56 1.11 34.67
C GLY A 130 -17.53 1.64 33.67
N THR A 131 -16.99 0.72 32.86
CA THR A 131 -16.10 1.04 31.74
C THR A 131 -16.71 2.14 30.87
N GLN A 132 -15.89 3.13 30.54
CA GLN A 132 -16.23 4.22 29.63
C GLN A 132 -17.48 5.05 30.04
N CYS A 133 -17.77 5.16 31.35
CA CYS A 133 -18.97 5.82 31.86
C CYS A 133 -19.15 7.27 31.36
N PHE A 134 -18.06 8.04 31.23
CA PHE A 134 -18.05 9.45 30.80
C PHE A 134 -17.18 9.70 29.56
N VAL A 135 -16.94 8.69 28.71
CA VAL A 135 -16.15 8.89 27.48
C VAL A 135 -16.78 9.94 26.60
N ASP A 136 -15.97 10.82 26.01
CA ASP A 136 -16.41 11.90 25.12
C ASP A 136 -17.35 12.94 25.78
N CYS A 137 -17.37 13.02 27.11
CA CYS A 137 -17.97 14.15 27.83
C CYS A 137 -17.04 15.38 27.74
N THR A 138 -16.95 15.97 26.55
CA THR A 138 -15.93 16.98 26.23
C THR A 138 -16.05 18.27 27.04
N SER A 139 -17.25 18.64 27.51
CA SER A 139 -17.48 19.80 28.39
C SER A 139 -17.31 19.50 29.88
N LEU A 140 -17.09 18.23 30.27
CA LEU A 140 -17.04 17.83 31.68
C LEU A 140 -15.80 18.45 32.34
N SER A 141 -16.04 19.45 33.18
CA SER A 141 -14.99 20.26 33.78
C SER A 141 -14.81 19.97 35.27
N THR A 142 -15.85 19.47 35.94
CA THR A 142 -15.84 19.16 37.37
C THR A 142 -16.55 17.84 37.67
N VAL A 143 -15.84 16.95 38.37
CA VAL A 143 -16.40 15.70 38.90
C VAL A 143 -16.15 15.70 40.41
N THR A 144 -17.21 15.43 41.19
CA THR A 144 -17.09 15.27 42.64
C THR A 144 -17.54 13.87 43.03
N PHE A 145 -16.81 13.24 43.95
CA PHE A 145 -17.12 11.91 44.46
C PHE A 145 -17.53 12.00 45.92
N GLY A 146 -18.56 11.25 46.30
CA GLY A 146 -18.87 10.96 47.68
C GLY A 146 -18.01 9.83 48.22
N GLU A 147 -17.85 9.82 49.54
CA GLU A 147 -17.13 8.75 50.24
C GLU A 147 -17.89 7.43 50.11
N GLY A 148 -17.26 6.45 49.46
CA GLY A 148 -17.83 5.13 49.16
C GLY A 148 -17.64 4.69 47.71
N VAL A 149 -17.26 5.60 46.79
CA VAL A 149 -16.81 5.23 45.44
C VAL A 149 -15.47 4.48 45.54
N THR A 150 -15.46 3.18 45.23
CA THR A 150 -14.27 2.33 45.36
C THR A 150 -13.59 2.02 44.04
N SER A 151 -14.28 2.12 42.91
CA SER A 151 -13.74 1.74 41.60
C SER A 151 -14.20 2.67 40.46
N LEU A 152 -13.25 3.00 39.59
CA LEU A 152 -13.47 3.65 38.29
C LEU A 152 -13.18 2.62 37.20
N GLY A 153 -14.11 2.43 36.26
CA GLY A 153 -13.87 1.54 35.12
C GLY A 153 -12.81 2.08 34.16
N SER A 154 -12.25 1.21 33.33
CA SER A 154 -11.27 1.58 32.30
C SER A 154 -11.83 2.65 31.37
N ASP A 155 -10.98 3.58 30.93
CA ASP A 155 -11.34 4.73 30.08
C ASP A 155 -12.49 5.61 30.62
N CYS A 156 -12.82 5.56 31.93
CA CYS A 156 -14.02 6.23 32.47
C CYS A 156 -14.15 7.71 32.06
N PHE A 157 -13.03 8.44 32.02
CA PHE A 157 -12.95 9.86 31.64
C PHE A 157 -12.12 10.09 30.38
N ARG A 158 -12.07 9.12 29.46
CA ARG A 158 -11.36 9.30 28.19
C ARG A 158 -12.00 10.42 27.37
N ASN A 159 -11.18 11.25 26.74
CA ASN A 159 -11.61 12.42 25.94
C ASN A 159 -12.42 13.48 26.73
N CYS A 160 -12.40 13.47 28.08
CA CYS A 160 -12.92 14.58 28.89
C CYS A 160 -11.97 15.79 28.82
N SER A 161 -11.95 16.45 27.67
CA SER A 161 -10.97 17.48 27.31
C SER A 161 -11.10 18.79 28.10
N SER A 162 -12.20 19.02 28.82
CA SER A 162 -12.38 20.18 29.72
C SER A 162 -12.04 19.91 31.19
N LEU A 163 -11.73 18.67 31.56
CA LEU A 163 -11.46 18.31 32.96
C LEU A 163 -10.10 18.85 33.38
N THR A 164 -10.06 19.87 34.25
CA THR A 164 -8.81 20.56 34.63
C THR A 164 -8.16 20.00 35.89
N ALA A 165 -8.96 19.54 36.84
CA ALA A 165 -8.48 18.94 38.07
C ALA A 165 -9.45 17.86 38.56
N LEU A 166 -8.94 16.92 39.34
CA LEU A 166 -9.74 15.88 39.96
C LEU A 166 -9.29 15.60 41.39
N HIS A 167 -10.25 15.44 42.30
CA HIS A 167 -10.00 14.99 43.66
C HIS A 167 -10.55 13.58 43.84
N LEU A 168 -9.68 12.62 44.16
CA LEU A 168 -10.03 11.22 44.36
C LEU A 168 -10.37 10.96 45.84
N PRO A 169 -11.49 10.27 46.15
CA PRO A 169 -11.97 10.09 47.52
C PRO A 169 -11.13 9.07 48.31
N ALA A 170 -11.31 9.01 49.64
CA ALA A 170 -10.55 8.10 50.50
C ALA A 170 -10.86 6.62 50.22
N SER A 171 -12.07 6.34 49.73
CA SER A 171 -12.55 4.98 49.43
C SER A 171 -11.99 4.36 48.16
N LEU A 172 -11.40 5.14 47.25
CA LEU A 172 -10.99 4.66 45.93
C LEU A 172 -9.78 3.72 46.04
N THR A 173 -9.87 2.52 45.47
CA THR A 173 -8.85 1.47 45.62
C THR A 173 -7.81 1.41 44.50
N GLY A 174 -7.99 2.17 43.42
CA GLY A 174 -7.10 2.16 42.27
C GLY A 174 -7.63 2.99 41.10
N VAL A 175 -6.77 3.20 40.11
CA VAL A 175 -7.08 3.91 38.85
C VAL A 175 -6.40 3.16 37.71
N ASP A 176 -7.17 2.76 36.70
CA ASP A 176 -6.64 2.14 35.48
C ASP A 176 -5.83 3.17 34.67
N THR A 177 -4.81 2.70 33.95
CA THR A 177 -3.89 3.52 33.14
C THR A 177 -4.62 4.44 32.15
N ASP A 178 -5.70 3.93 31.57
CA ASP A 178 -6.42 4.62 30.49
C ASP A 178 -7.58 5.49 30.98
N THR A 179 -7.84 5.52 32.30
CA THR A 179 -8.95 6.28 32.91
C THR A 179 -9.02 7.73 32.41
N PHE A 180 -7.86 8.34 32.14
CA PHE A 180 -7.70 9.74 31.73
C PHE A 180 -7.05 9.90 30.35
N THR A 181 -7.14 8.89 29.47
CA THR A 181 -6.63 8.99 28.10
C THR A 181 -7.27 10.18 27.39
N ASN A 182 -6.45 11.04 26.78
CA ASN A 182 -6.92 12.27 26.10
C ASN A 182 -7.74 13.26 26.97
N ALA A 183 -7.61 13.22 28.30
CA ALA A 183 -8.04 14.32 29.16
C ALA A 183 -7.05 15.49 29.04
N THR A 184 -7.11 16.21 27.91
CA THR A 184 -6.06 17.14 27.44
C THR A 184 -5.91 18.40 28.30
N ALA A 185 -6.92 18.81 29.07
CA ALA A 185 -6.84 19.94 29.99
C ALA A 185 -6.46 19.57 31.42
N LEU A 186 -6.26 18.29 31.74
CA LEU A 186 -6.01 17.84 33.12
C LEU A 186 -4.65 18.31 33.61
N GLN A 187 -4.63 19.18 34.62
CA GLN A 187 -3.44 19.80 35.20
C GLN A 187 -3.06 19.20 36.56
N SER A 188 -4.02 18.64 37.30
CA SER A 188 -3.76 18.14 38.67
C SER A 188 -4.72 17.02 39.07
N ILE A 189 -4.16 15.98 39.69
CA ILE A 189 -4.91 14.95 40.40
C ILE A 189 -4.51 15.03 41.87
N THR A 190 -5.50 15.14 42.74
CA THR A 190 -5.30 15.09 44.20
C THR A 190 -6.02 13.88 44.77
N VAL A 191 -5.57 13.42 45.94
CA VAL A 191 -6.12 12.25 46.63
C VAL A 191 -6.43 12.65 48.06
N ASP A 192 -7.56 12.18 48.61
CA ASP A 192 -7.86 12.35 50.04
C ASP A 192 -6.72 11.78 50.91
N ALA A 193 -6.36 12.51 51.97
CA ALA A 193 -5.24 12.14 52.84
C ALA A 193 -5.42 10.79 53.57
N SER A 194 -6.65 10.29 53.65
CA SER A 194 -7.01 9.02 54.28
C SER A 194 -7.05 7.86 53.28
N ASN A 195 -6.83 8.10 51.98
CA ASN A 195 -6.76 7.04 50.98
C ASN A 195 -5.55 6.13 51.27
N THR A 196 -5.79 4.82 51.26
CA THR A 196 -4.76 3.81 51.60
C THR A 196 -4.16 3.10 50.38
N ALA A 197 -4.71 3.34 49.19
CA ALA A 197 -4.30 2.71 47.93
C ALA A 197 -3.55 3.66 46.98
N LEU A 198 -3.84 4.96 47.06
CA LEU A 198 -3.32 5.99 46.16
C LEU A 198 -2.69 7.14 46.94
N SER A 199 -1.78 7.85 46.28
CA SER A 199 -1.22 9.09 46.80
C SER A 199 -1.01 10.09 45.65
N ALA A 200 -0.94 11.38 45.96
CA ALA A 200 -0.60 12.40 44.99
C ALA A 200 0.51 13.31 45.49
N ILE A 201 1.49 13.58 44.64
CA ILE A 201 2.60 14.50 44.91
C ILE A 201 2.60 15.54 43.81
N ASP A 202 2.44 16.82 44.19
CA ASP A 202 2.39 17.95 43.25
C ASP A 202 1.39 17.76 42.08
N GLY A 203 0.24 17.16 42.36
CA GLY A 203 -0.80 16.90 41.36
C GLY A 203 -0.54 15.68 40.45
N VAL A 204 0.52 14.91 40.68
CA VAL A 204 0.84 13.66 39.97
C VAL A 204 0.37 12.47 40.79
N LEU A 205 -0.26 11.48 40.14
CA LEU A 205 -0.86 10.33 40.81
C LEU A 205 0.12 9.16 40.91
N TYR A 206 0.21 8.59 42.10
CA TYR A 206 1.02 7.41 42.44
C TYR A 206 0.16 6.37 43.19
N ASP A 207 0.69 5.16 43.35
CA ASP A 207 0.21 4.24 44.38
C ASP A 207 0.52 4.78 45.79
N SER A 208 -0.08 4.19 46.83
CA SER A 208 0.09 4.68 48.21
C SER A 208 1.52 4.52 48.74
N ALA A 209 2.30 3.58 48.19
CA ALA A 209 3.70 3.38 48.53
C ALA A 209 4.66 4.30 47.75
N VAL A 210 4.16 5.05 46.75
CA VAL A 210 4.97 5.86 45.82
C VAL A 210 6.03 5.00 45.11
N THR A 211 5.68 3.77 44.79
CA THR A 211 6.49 2.81 44.03
C THR A 211 6.10 2.76 42.56
N THR A 212 4.92 3.28 42.20
CA THR A 212 4.41 3.30 40.84
C THR A 212 3.93 4.70 40.46
N LEU A 213 4.43 5.26 39.36
CA LEU A 213 3.82 6.43 38.73
C LEU A 213 2.59 5.96 37.93
N VAL A 214 1.42 6.30 38.45
CA VAL A 214 0.14 5.88 37.88
C VAL A 214 -0.28 6.80 36.74
N ARG A 215 -0.24 8.13 36.96
CA ARG A 215 -0.62 9.11 35.92
C ARG A 215 0.03 10.47 36.13
N TYR A 216 0.64 10.99 35.08
CA TYR A 216 0.96 12.41 34.95
C TYR A 216 -0.17 13.14 34.20
N PRO A 217 -0.72 14.24 34.74
CA PRO A 217 -1.74 15.03 34.04
C PRO A 217 -1.18 15.68 32.77
N ARG A 218 -1.83 15.52 31.62
CA ARG A 218 -1.28 15.93 30.31
C ARG A 218 -1.06 17.44 30.15
N ALA A 219 -1.87 18.27 30.82
CA ALA A 219 -1.72 19.72 30.84
C ALA A 219 -0.92 20.23 32.04
N LYS A 220 -0.37 19.34 32.89
CA LYS A 220 0.56 19.78 33.93
C LYS A 220 1.83 20.28 33.24
N ALA A 221 2.18 21.53 33.50
CA ALA A 221 3.35 22.18 32.94
C ALA A 221 4.57 22.09 33.87
N GLY A 222 5.76 22.12 33.27
CA GLY A 222 7.02 22.26 33.97
C GLY A 222 7.80 20.96 34.11
N ALA A 223 8.77 20.94 35.04
CA ALA A 223 9.63 19.79 35.26
C ALA A 223 8.98 18.75 36.19
N LEU A 224 9.19 17.47 35.90
CA LEU A 224 8.82 16.36 36.78
C LEU A 224 10.08 15.75 37.40
N VAL A 225 10.09 15.64 38.72
CA VAL A 225 11.06 14.81 39.45
C VAL A 225 10.34 13.57 39.94
N ILE A 226 10.65 12.41 39.36
CA ILE A 226 10.11 11.13 39.80
C ILE A 226 10.78 10.79 41.15
N PRO A 227 10.01 10.50 42.23
CA PRO A 227 10.58 10.14 43.52
C PRO A 227 11.50 8.91 43.46
N ASP A 228 12.52 8.88 44.32
CA ASP A 228 13.49 7.77 44.40
C ASP A 228 12.86 6.42 44.75
N THR A 229 11.67 6.42 45.35
CA THR A 229 10.91 5.22 45.69
C THR A 229 10.20 4.58 44.50
N VAL A 230 10.00 5.33 43.41
CA VAL A 230 9.31 4.83 42.22
C VAL A 230 10.21 3.83 41.50
N VAL A 231 9.65 2.64 41.28
CA VAL A 231 10.27 1.54 40.54
C VAL A 231 9.63 1.38 39.17
N THR A 232 8.31 1.58 39.09
CA THR A 232 7.51 1.36 37.88
C THR A 232 6.89 2.66 37.38
N ILE A 233 6.95 2.89 36.07
CA ILE A 233 6.21 3.94 35.37
C ILE A 233 5.19 3.23 34.49
N ASN A 234 3.90 3.41 34.74
CA ASN A 234 2.87 2.74 33.96
C ASN A 234 2.94 3.16 32.49
N SER A 235 2.65 2.22 31.58
CA SER A 235 2.53 2.54 30.15
C SER A 235 1.52 3.66 29.91
N GLY A 236 1.84 4.58 29.01
CA GLY A 236 1.01 5.74 28.69
C GLY A 236 0.90 6.82 29.79
N SER A 237 1.49 6.62 30.98
CA SER A 237 1.34 7.53 32.11
C SER A 237 1.91 8.93 31.89
N LEU A 238 2.95 9.05 31.06
CA LEU A 238 3.62 10.29 30.67
C LEU A 238 3.30 10.71 29.22
N GLN A 239 2.78 9.81 28.38
CA GLN A 239 2.54 10.10 26.96
C GLN A 239 1.63 11.30 26.74
N ASN A 240 1.96 12.09 25.71
CA ASN A 240 1.25 13.32 25.33
C ASN A 240 1.22 14.39 26.44
N ALA A 241 2.16 14.36 27.39
CA ALA A 241 2.38 15.46 28.33
C ALA A 241 3.09 16.62 27.62
N SER A 242 2.36 17.27 26.72
CA SER A 242 2.86 18.32 25.81
C SER A 242 3.36 19.61 26.49
N LEU A 243 3.27 19.71 27.82
CA LEU A 243 3.79 20.82 28.62
C LEU A 243 4.88 20.41 29.62
N LEU A 244 5.26 19.12 29.64
CA LEU A 244 6.38 18.60 30.42
C LEU A 244 7.70 19.11 29.80
N THR A 245 8.52 19.83 30.56
CA THR A 245 9.73 20.47 30.02
C THR A 245 11.02 19.71 30.33
N SER A 246 11.06 18.96 31.44
CA SER A 246 12.19 18.13 31.84
C SER A 246 11.70 16.97 32.71
N LEU A 247 12.35 15.81 32.59
CA LEU A 247 12.06 14.62 33.36
C LEU A 247 13.30 14.16 34.13
N THR A 248 13.21 14.11 35.47
CA THR A 248 14.25 13.51 36.32
C THR A 248 13.80 12.12 36.78
N LEU A 249 14.55 11.08 36.42
CA LEU A 249 14.32 9.72 36.88
C LEU A 249 14.88 9.54 38.30
N GLY A 250 14.04 9.06 39.21
CA GLY A 250 14.41 8.74 40.59
C GLY A 250 15.29 7.50 40.70
N ALA A 251 15.97 7.31 41.84
CA ALA A 251 16.92 6.21 42.06
C ALA A 251 16.34 4.79 41.86
N GLY A 252 15.05 4.59 42.14
CA GLY A 252 14.38 3.29 42.03
C GLY A 252 13.99 2.86 40.61
N VAL A 253 14.00 3.77 39.62
CA VAL A 253 13.56 3.48 38.26
C VAL A 253 14.58 2.58 37.55
N THR A 254 14.16 1.38 37.15
CA THR A 254 15.02 0.37 36.53
C THR A 254 14.74 0.12 35.06
N THR A 255 13.57 0.51 34.57
CA THR A 255 13.16 0.35 33.16
C THR A 255 12.59 1.65 32.64
N PHE A 256 12.98 2.01 31.42
CA PHE A 256 12.49 3.17 30.69
C PHE A 256 12.79 2.98 29.21
N ASP A 257 11.87 3.41 28.35
CA ASP A 257 12.05 3.49 26.90
C ASP A 257 11.42 4.79 26.40
N ASN A 258 11.73 5.18 25.16
CA ASN A 258 11.25 6.45 24.63
C ASN A 258 9.73 6.45 24.36
N THR A 259 9.09 5.29 24.20
CA THR A 259 7.64 5.20 23.99
C THR A 259 6.85 5.72 25.19
N GLN A 260 7.45 5.74 26.39
CA GLN A 260 6.85 6.32 27.58
C GLN A 260 6.63 7.83 27.47
N VAL A 261 7.41 8.54 26.64
CA VAL A 261 7.34 10.00 26.44
C VAL A 261 6.92 10.41 25.04
N SER A 262 6.38 9.49 24.22
CA SER A 262 5.82 9.86 22.91
C SER A 262 4.76 10.97 23.05
N GLY A 263 4.81 11.96 22.15
CA GLY A 263 3.97 13.15 22.18
C GLY A 263 4.31 14.20 23.25
N CYS A 264 5.38 14.02 24.03
CA CYS A 264 5.87 15.05 24.98
C CYS A 264 6.66 16.15 24.25
N SER A 265 5.98 16.91 23.39
CA SER A 265 6.58 17.86 22.43
C SER A 265 7.37 19.03 23.03
N THR A 266 7.35 19.24 24.35
CA THR A 266 8.15 20.26 25.04
C THR A 266 9.26 19.69 25.92
N LEU A 267 9.35 18.36 26.03
CA LEU A 267 10.35 17.71 26.86
C LEU A 267 11.70 17.96 26.19
N GLY A 268 12.58 18.73 26.84
CA GLY A 268 13.86 19.15 26.28
C GLY A 268 15.07 18.39 26.82
N GLY A 269 14.91 17.56 27.85
CA GLY A 269 16.02 16.81 28.44
C GLY A 269 15.63 15.89 29.59
N PHE A 270 16.44 14.83 29.74
CA PHE A 270 16.40 13.90 30.86
C PHE A 270 17.47 14.21 31.89
N LEU A 271 17.13 14.04 33.16
CA LEU A 271 18.06 14.02 34.27
C LEU A 271 17.91 12.71 35.04
N VAL A 272 18.93 12.32 35.79
CA VAL A 272 18.91 11.09 36.58
C VAL A 272 19.41 11.38 37.99
N ALA A 273 18.68 10.90 39.00
CA ALA A 273 19.07 11.02 40.40
C ALA A 273 20.40 10.30 40.67
N ALA A 274 21.27 10.87 41.51
CA ALA A 274 22.62 10.37 41.77
C ALA A 274 22.69 8.92 42.31
N GLY A 275 21.59 8.39 42.87
CA GLY A 275 21.49 7.03 43.36
C GLY A 275 20.96 6.01 42.36
N ASN A 276 20.57 6.42 41.14
CA ASN A 276 20.06 5.51 40.13
C ASN A 276 21.20 4.63 39.59
N THR A 277 20.98 3.31 39.56
CA THR A 277 21.96 2.31 39.14
C THR A 277 21.68 1.72 37.76
N SER A 278 20.61 2.16 37.10
CA SER A 278 20.13 1.62 35.83
C SER A 278 20.36 2.59 34.68
N PHE A 279 20.28 3.89 34.95
CA PHE A 279 20.41 4.94 33.97
C PHE A 279 21.45 5.99 34.36
N SER A 280 21.92 6.71 33.35
CA SER A 280 22.66 7.94 33.47
C SER A 280 22.12 8.96 32.45
N SER A 281 22.63 10.18 32.44
CA SER A 281 22.24 11.20 31.45
C SER A 281 23.42 12.12 31.16
N ASP A 282 23.51 12.61 29.93
CA ASP A 282 24.46 13.65 29.52
C ASP A 282 23.90 15.08 29.72
N GLY A 283 22.71 15.21 30.32
CA GLY A 283 21.96 16.44 30.50
C GLY A 283 20.88 16.67 29.44
N THR A 284 20.86 15.86 28.37
CA THR A 284 19.84 15.89 27.31
C THR A 284 19.24 14.50 27.12
N ALA A 285 20.05 13.52 26.72
CA ALA A 285 19.64 12.16 26.42
C ALA A 285 19.69 11.27 27.68
N LEU A 286 18.79 10.29 27.74
CA LEU A 286 18.85 9.22 28.72
C LEU A 286 19.77 8.10 28.21
N LEU A 287 20.71 7.69 29.04
CA LEU A 287 21.69 6.65 28.74
C LEU A 287 21.55 5.49 29.74
N SER A 288 22.07 4.32 29.40
CA SER A 288 22.32 3.25 30.37
C SER A 288 23.28 3.72 31.47
N PHE A 289 23.29 3.05 32.63
CA PHE A 289 24.15 3.44 33.74
C PHE A 289 25.65 3.49 33.39
N ASP A 290 26.11 2.58 32.53
CA ASP A 290 27.49 2.53 32.03
C ASP A 290 27.76 3.51 30.86
N GLY A 291 26.72 4.21 30.38
CA GLY A 291 26.80 5.18 29.27
C GLY A 291 26.98 4.56 27.88
N THR A 292 26.84 3.24 27.74
CA THR A 292 27.09 2.53 26.47
C THR A 292 25.88 2.45 25.56
N THR A 293 24.67 2.68 26.07
CA THR A 293 23.42 2.65 25.29
C THR A 293 22.70 3.98 25.42
N LEU A 294 22.30 4.58 24.30
CA LEU A 294 21.34 5.69 24.28
C LEU A 294 19.94 5.10 24.32
N VAL A 295 19.23 5.33 25.44
CA VAL A 295 17.96 4.68 25.76
C VAL A 295 16.77 5.50 25.26
N ALA A 296 16.80 6.82 25.45
CA ALA A 296 15.72 7.71 25.05
C ALA A 296 16.23 9.13 24.81
N PHE A 297 15.62 9.82 23.86
CA PHE A 297 15.93 11.18 23.48
C PHE A 297 14.67 12.06 23.59
N PRO A 298 14.80 13.26 24.19
CA PRO A 298 13.65 14.14 24.45
C PRO A 298 12.95 14.61 23.16
N PRO A 299 11.64 14.30 22.94
CA PRO A 299 10.93 14.66 21.70
C PRO A 299 10.81 16.16 21.42
N GLY A 300 10.84 16.99 22.48
CA GLY A 300 10.81 18.45 22.37
C GLY A 300 12.17 19.12 22.16
N TYR A 301 13.25 18.35 21.99
CA TYR A 301 14.56 18.91 21.69
C TYR A 301 14.62 19.39 20.24
N ALA A 302 15.22 20.58 20.05
CA ALA A 302 15.39 21.18 18.74
C ALA A 302 16.84 21.55 18.46
N GLY A 303 17.35 21.15 17.28
CA GLY A 303 18.70 21.44 16.82
C GLY A 303 19.55 20.20 16.58
N GLU A 304 20.86 20.34 16.74
CA GLU A 304 21.85 19.30 16.44
C GLU A 304 22.24 18.56 17.72
N TYR A 305 22.36 17.23 17.63
CA TYR A 305 22.81 16.40 18.74
C TYR A 305 24.02 15.54 18.35
N PHE A 306 25.00 15.50 19.26
CA PHE A 306 26.22 14.71 19.14
C PHE A 306 26.15 13.56 20.14
N VAL A 307 25.97 12.34 19.65
CA VAL A 307 25.91 11.15 20.51
C VAL A 307 27.27 10.96 21.19
N ALA A 308 27.24 10.72 22.50
CA ALA A 308 28.46 10.59 23.31
C ALA A 308 29.35 9.44 22.80
N GLY A 309 30.67 9.67 22.73
CA GLY A 309 31.61 8.72 22.11
C GLY A 309 31.75 7.36 22.81
N ALA A 310 31.23 7.19 24.02
CA ALA A 310 31.18 5.91 24.73
C ALA A 310 29.98 5.04 24.34
N VAL A 311 28.98 5.61 23.65
CA VAL A 311 27.79 4.89 23.21
C VAL A 311 28.18 3.91 22.10
N SER A 312 27.81 2.64 22.30
CA SER A 312 27.95 1.56 21.34
C SER A 312 26.62 1.07 20.76
N ALA A 313 25.49 1.46 21.36
CA ALA A 313 24.16 1.06 20.89
C ALA A 313 23.13 2.20 21.02
N ILE A 314 22.23 2.31 20.05
CA ILE A 314 21.03 3.15 20.12
C ILE A 314 19.84 2.21 20.28
N ALA A 315 19.03 2.40 21.32
CA ALA A 315 17.88 1.57 21.61
C ALA A 315 16.73 1.75 20.59
N ASP A 316 15.76 0.86 20.65
CA ASP A 316 14.51 1.00 19.91
C ASP A 316 13.81 2.31 20.28
N ASP A 317 13.20 2.96 19.30
CA ASP A 317 12.43 4.20 19.46
C ASP A 317 13.21 5.39 20.05
N ALA A 318 14.54 5.29 20.22
CA ALA A 318 15.32 6.19 21.05
C ALA A 318 15.16 7.68 20.68
N PHE A 319 15.07 8.01 19.40
CA PHE A 319 14.79 9.35 18.86
C PHE A 319 13.42 9.45 18.17
N SER A 320 12.51 8.48 18.39
CA SER A 320 11.18 8.51 17.78
C SER A 320 10.46 9.83 18.09
N ASP A 321 9.78 10.37 17.08
CA ASP A 321 8.98 11.61 17.13
C ASP A 321 9.78 12.86 17.57
N CYS A 322 11.10 12.87 17.38
CA CYS A 322 11.95 14.04 17.66
C CYS A 322 11.89 15.07 16.51
N ASP A 323 10.72 15.66 16.30
CA ASP A 323 10.43 16.56 15.17
C ASP A 323 11.37 17.78 15.07
N GLY A 324 11.90 18.25 16.20
CA GLY A 324 12.82 19.40 16.25
C GLY A 324 14.28 19.05 15.91
N LEU A 325 14.64 17.76 15.89
CA LEU A 325 16.01 17.30 15.67
C LEU A 325 16.40 17.48 14.20
N THR A 326 17.41 18.30 13.93
CA THR A 326 17.85 18.60 12.55
C THR A 326 19.02 17.74 12.09
N THR A 327 19.90 17.37 13.02
CA THR A 327 21.13 16.62 12.75
C THR A 327 21.42 15.70 13.92
N VAL A 328 21.76 14.44 13.62
CA VAL A 328 22.29 13.50 14.61
C VAL A 328 23.64 12.96 14.17
N MET A 329 24.66 13.18 14.99
CA MET A 329 26.00 12.66 14.74
C MET A 329 26.24 11.43 15.60
N ILE A 330 26.19 10.26 14.96
CA ILE A 330 26.45 8.97 15.60
C ILE A 330 27.97 8.67 15.53
N PRO A 331 28.65 8.41 16.65
CA PRO A 331 30.09 8.18 16.66
C PRO A 331 30.43 6.79 16.10
N PRO A 332 31.68 6.61 15.62
CA PRO A 332 32.20 5.32 15.12
C PRO A 332 32.05 4.11 16.05
N GLY A 333 31.92 4.35 17.35
CA GLY A 333 31.76 3.29 18.35
C GLY A 333 30.41 2.59 18.31
N VAL A 334 29.39 3.16 17.64
CA VAL A 334 28.04 2.58 17.58
C VAL A 334 28.01 1.40 16.63
N THR A 335 27.71 0.22 17.17
CA THR A 335 27.66 -1.05 16.45
C THR A 335 26.24 -1.52 16.15
N SER A 336 25.22 -0.92 16.78
CA SER A 336 23.81 -1.29 16.58
C SER A 336 22.88 -0.12 16.77
N VAL A 337 21.84 -0.07 15.94
CA VAL A 337 20.71 0.86 16.03
C VAL A 337 19.44 0.01 16.18
N GLY A 338 18.52 0.45 17.03
CA GLY A 338 17.25 -0.23 17.29
C GLY A 338 16.17 0.07 16.25
N ALA A 339 15.11 -0.74 16.26
CA ALA A 339 13.95 -0.51 15.40
C ALA A 339 13.28 0.82 15.75
N ARG A 340 12.75 1.52 14.74
CA ARG A 340 12.12 2.86 14.88
C ARG A 340 13.00 3.92 15.56
N ALA A 341 14.32 3.72 15.65
CA ALA A 341 15.19 4.60 16.42
C ALA A 341 15.07 6.07 16.03
N PHE A 342 14.82 6.41 14.76
CA PHE A 342 14.62 7.77 14.27
C PHE A 342 13.24 7.95 13.59
N SER A 343 12.28 7.07 13.87
CA SER A 343 10.96 7.12 13.24
C SER A 343 10.26 8.44 13.55
N GLY A 344 9.72 9.11 12.53
CA GLY A 344 8.99 10.36 12.69
C GLY A 344 9.86 11.59 12.98
N CYS A 345 11.19 11.54 12.80
CA CYS A 345 12.03 12.74 12.94
C CYS A 345 11.83 13.69 11.74
N ALA A 346 10.80 14.55 11.77
CA ALA A 346 10.38 15.33 10.61
C ALA A 346 11.44 16.26 10.00
N LEU A 347 12.34 16.83 10.81
CA LEU A 347 13.38 17.78 10.38
C LEU A 347 14.78 17.16 10.25
N LEU A 348 14.93 15.85 10.49
CA LEU A 348 16.24 15.21 10.46
C LEU A 348 16.79 15.19 9.03
N SER A 349 17.89 15.93 8.82
CA SER A 349 18.49 16.14 7.51
C SER A 349 19.77 15.34 7.28
N VAL A 350 20.52 15.08 8.36
CA VAL A 350 21.80 14.37 8.30
C VAL A 350 21.88 13.30 9.38
N ALA A 351 22.14 12.06 8.95
CA ALA A 351 22.51 10.95 9.83
C ALA A 351 23.76 10.23 9.29
N PHE A 352 24.64 9.84 10.21
CA PHE A 352 25.87 9.10 9.92
C PHE A 352 25.77 7.70 10.52
N VAL A 353 26.03 6.66 9.74
CA VAL A 353 26.01 5.26 10.18
C VAL A 353 27.36 4.65 9.80
N ASP A 354 28.24 4.41 10.79
CA ASP A 354 29.63 3.98 10.55
C ASP A 354 29.77 2.47 10.30
N ALA A 355 30.93 2.06 9.79
CA ALA A 355 31.34 0.76 9.27
C ALA A 355 31.05 -0.47 10.15
N ALA A 356 30.69 -0.31 11.42
CA ALA A 356 30.38 -1.46 12.28
C ALA A 356 28.94 -1.98 12.10
N ILE A 357 28.03 -1.18 11.55
CA ILE A 357 26.62 -1.54 11.40
C ILE A 357 26.45 -2.41 10.15
N THR A 358 25.85 -3.60 10.33
CA THR A 358 25.62 -4.60 9.28
C THR A 358 24.17 -4.66 8.81
N GLU A 359 23.26 -4.00 9.52
CA GLU A 359 21.83 -4.01 9.24
C GLU A 359 21.20 -2.69 9.63
N LEU A 360 20.30 -2.20 8.79
CA LEU A 360 19.33 -1.17 9.18
C LEU A 360 18.03 -1.86 9.64
N PRO A 361 17.61 -1.65 10.89
CA PRO A 361 16.44 -2.33 11.44
C PRO A 361 15.12 -1.76 10.91
N ASP A 362 14.03 -2.44 11.23
CA ASP A 362 12.69 -2.06 10.81
C ASP A 362 12.33 -0.62 11.23
N SER A 363 11.76 0.14 10.29
CA SER A 363 11.26 1.50 10.49
C SER A 363 12.29 2.51 11.01
N CYS A 364 13.60 2.22 10.93
CA CYS A 364 14.65 3.02 11.57
C CYS A 364 14.54 4.52 11.27
N PHE A 365 14.29 4.89 10.02
CA PHE A 365 14.13 6.27 9.55
C PHE A 365 12.74 6.53 8.95
N LYS A 366 11.73 5.71 9.27
CA LYS A 366 10.37 5.89 8.75
C LYS A 366 9.87 7.32 8.99
N SER A 367 9.23 7.91 7.99
CA SER A 367 8.66 9.26 8.06
C SER A 367 9.69 10.35 8.41
N CYS A 368 10.90 10.28 7.85
CA CYS A 368 11.91 11.35 7.88
C CYS A 368 11.94 12.13 6.54
N PRO A 369 10.95 12.99 6.23
CA PRO A 369 10.79 13.59 4.90
C PRO A 369 11.91 14.57 4.52
N GLN A 370 12.72 15.06 5.46
CA GLN A 370 13.80 16.02 5.20
C GLN A 370 15.20 15.37 5.12
N LEU A 371 15.27 14.04 5.13
CA LEU A 371 16.54 13.30 5.12
C LEU A 371 17.23 13.44 3.75
N THR A 372 18.13 14.42 3.63
CA THR A 372 18.80 14.81 2.37
C THR A 372 20.25 14.35 2.29
N ALA A 373 20.85 13.95 3.42
CA ALA A 373 22.19 13.40 3.46
C ALA A 373 22.24 12.25 4.46
N LEU A 374 22.50 11.05 3.94
CA LEU A 374 22.63 9.84 4.72
C LEU A 374 23.92 9.13 4.33
N LEU A 375 24.87 9.04 5.25
CA LEU A 375 26.07 8.24 5.04
C LEU A 375 25.87 6.89 5.71
N LEU A 376 25.75 5.85 4.88
CA LEU A 376 25.55 4.48 5.33
C LEU A 376 26.86 3.69 5.34
N SER A 377 26.95 2.77 6.29
CA SER A 377 28.05 1.81 6.38
C SER A 377 28.12 0.96 5.12
N PRO A 378 29.31 0.76 4.51
CA PRO A 378 29.45 -0.14 3.38
C PRO A 378 29.23 -1.62 3.75
N ASN A 379 29.16 -1.94 5.05
CA ASN A 379 28.94 -3.30 5.55
C ASN A 379 27.47 -3.64 5.78
N ILE A 380 26.54 -2.71 5.53
CA ILE A 380 25.10 -3.00 5.60
C ILE A 380 24.76 -4.03 4.52
N THR A 381 24.28 -5.21 4.95
CA THR A 381 23.82 -6.26 4.04
C THR A 381 22.30 -6.36 4.00
N ARG A 382 21.60 -5.80 4.99
CA ARG A 382 20.14 -5.90 5.11
C ARG A 382 19.49 -4.56 5.47
N ILE A 383 18.38 -4.26 4.79
CA ILE A 383 17.49 -3.14 5.09
C ILE A 383 16.15 -3.71 5.57
N GLY A 384 15.76 -3.36 6.79
CA GLY A 384 14.54 -3.82 7.43
C GLY A 384 13.27 -3.25 6.81
N ALA A 385 12.13 -3.80 7.23
CA ALA A 385 10.83 -3.37 6.73
C ALA A 385 10.54 -1.92 7.12
N ASN A 386 9.98 -1.14 6.20
CA ASN A 386 9.66 0.28 6.38
C ASN A 386 10.85 1.19 6.73
N ALA A 387 12.10 0.73 6.60
CA ALA A 387 13.29 1.42 7.12
C ALA A 387 13.37 2.91 6.71
N PHE A 388 12.96 3.23 5.49
CA PHE A 388 12.91 4.58 4.92
C PHE A 388 11.52 4.94 4.37
N GLN A 389 10.45 4.26 4.80
CA GLN A 389 9.11 4.56 4.30
C GLN A 389 8.79 6.05 4.48
N SER A 390 8.29 6.70 3.42
CA SER A 390 7.95 8.13 3.36
C SER A 390 9.13 9.09 3.60
N CYS A 391 10.37 8.67 3.33
CA CYS A 391 11.55 9.55 3.25
C CYS A 391 11.61 10.26 1.89
N THR A 392 10.71 11.23 1.68
CA THR A 392 10.50 11.85 0.36
C THR A 392 11.68 12.65 -0.18
N SER A 393 12.64 13.09 0.65
CA SER A 393 13.85 13.81 0.22
C SER A 393 15.11 12.93 0.11
N LEU A 394 14.97 11.61 0.30
CA LEU A 394 16.10 10.68 0.29
C LEU A 394 16.82 10.73 -1.06
N PRO A 395 18.12 11.09 -1.12
CA PRO A 395 18.87 11.11 -2.36
C PRO A 395 19.26 9.68 -2.79
N THR A 396 19.97 9.56 -3.91
CA THR A 396 20.69 8.34 -4.28
C THR A 396 21.51 7.80 -3.10
N LEU A 397 21.36 6.51 -2.81
CA LEU A 397 22.10 5.82 -1.76
C LEU A 397 23.22 4.98 -2.36
N GLU A 398 24.46 5.35 -2.00
CA GLU A 398 25.64 4.55 -2.30
C GLU A 398 25.75 3.42 -1.27
N LEU A 399 25.25 2.24 -1.64
CA LEU A 399 25.23 1.06 -0.80
C LEU A 399 26.28 0.04 -1.25
N GLY A 400 26.80 -0.71 -0.29
CA GLY A 400 27.68 -1.84 -0.54
C GLY A 400 26.93 -3.06 -1.09
N PHE A 401 27.30 -4.26 -0.63
CA PHE A 401 26.60 -5.49 -0.98
C PHE A 401 25.36 -5.65 -0.09
N ILE A 402 24.16 -5.41 -0.63
CA ILE A 402 22.89 -5.70 0.05
C ILE A 402 22.36 -7.04 -0.45
N ASP A 403 21.97 -7.92 0.47
CA ASP A 403 21.30 -9.17 0.16
C ASP A 403 19.77 -9.05 0.23
N THR A 404 19.24 -8.20 1.11
CA THR A 404 17.82 -8.18 1.46
C THR A 404 17.31 -6.76 1.68
N VAL A 405 16.20 -6.43 1.01
CA VAL A 405 15.37 -5.25 1.25
C VAL A 405 14.01 -5.72 1.72
N GLY A 406 13.61 -5.34 2.93
CA GLY A 406 12.34 -5.74 3.54
C GLY A 406 11.12 -5.01 2.96
N ASP A 407 9.94 -5.43 3.41
CA ASP A 407 8.67 -4.87 2.94
C ASP A 407 8.58 -3.36 3.21
N HIS A 408 8.08 -2.60 2.23
CA HIS A 408 7.91 -1.14 2.31
C HIS A 408 9.20 -0.36 2.63
N ALA A 409 10.39 -0.97 2.50
CA ALA A 409 11.64 -0.38 2.95
C ALA A 409 11.89 1.03 2.41
N PHE A 410 11.52 1.30 1.16
CA PHE A 410 11.63 2.59 0.48
C PHE A 410 10.27 3.10 -0.04
N ASP A 411 9.15 2.56 0.42
CA ASP A 411 7.81 2.99 -0.02
C ASP A 411 7.60 4.50 0.17
N GLY A 412 7.32 5.23 -0.90
CA GLY A 412 7.14 6.69 -0.91
C GLY A 412 8.45 7.49 -0.90
N CYS A 413 9.60 6.89 -1.22
CA CYS A 413 10.87 7.61 -1.41
C CYS A 413 10.93 8.29 -2.79
N THR A 414 10.07 9.28 -3.02
CA THR A 414 9.86 9.90 -4.34
C THR A 414 11.09 10.56 -4.99
N ASN A 415 12.12 10.94 -4.20
CA ASN A 415 13.38 11.52 -4.72
C ASN A 415 14.54 10.51 -4.83
N LEU A 416 14.33 9.23 -4.47
CA LEU A 416 15.35 8.20 -4.55
C LEU A 416 15.65 7.88 -6.02
N ALA A 417 16.68 8.50 -6.57
CA ALA A 417 17.01 8.35 -7.99
C ALA A 417 17.83 7.08 -8.31
N GLY A 418 18.56 6.54 -7.32
CA GLY A 418 19.41 5.38 -7.54
C GLY A 418 19.72 4.62 -6.27
N ILE A 419 19.71 3.30 -6.39
CA ILE A 419 20.14 2.32 -5.40
C ILE A 419 20.77 1.16 -6.16
N ASN A 420 21.92 0.64 -5.70
CA ASN A 420 22.59 -0.47 -6.38
C ASN A 420 21.82 -1.78 -6.17
N LEU A 421 20.83 -2.05 -7.02
CA LEU A 421 19.98 -3.25 -6.96
C LEU A 421 20.63 -4.51 -7.55
N GLY A 422 21.73 -4.37 -8.29
CA GLY A 422 22.30 -5.42 -9.14
C GLY A 422 22.89 -6.63 -8.41
N GLN A 423 22.84 -6.68 -7.09
CA GLN A 423 23.33 -7.80 -6.27
C GLN A 423 22.30 -8.29 -5.23
N LEU A 424 21.07 -7.77 -5.25
CA LEU A 424 20.01 -8.14 -4.30
C LEU A 424 19.57 -9.60 -4.50
N LEU A 425 19.39 -10.31 -3.39
CA LEU A 425 18.84 -11.66 -3.38
C LEU A 425 17.34 -11.64 -3.03
N ASN A 426 16.90 -10.73 -2.16
CA ASN A 426 15.53 -10.70 -1.67
C ASN A 426 14.97 -9.27 -1.69
N ILE A 427 13.86 -9.07 -2.40
CA ILE A 427 13.08 -7.83 -2.41
C ILE A 427 11.70 -8.13 -1.83
N GLY A 428 11.33 -7.41 -0.76
CA GLY A 428 10.04 -7.55 -0.08
C GLY A 428 8.88 -6.84 -0.77
N ASP A 429 7.68 -6.99 -0.21
CA ASP A 429 6.46 -6.42 -0.75
C ASP A 429 6.49 -4.88 -0.63
N HIS A 430 6.05 -4.16 -1.67
CA HIS A 430 6.04 -2.69 -1.72
C HIS A 430 7.43 -2.05 -1.50
N ALA A 431 8.53 -2.80 -1.63
CA ALA A 431 9.87 -2.37 -1.22
C ALA A 431 10.30 -1.02 -1.80
N PHE A 432 9.94 -0.71 -3.06
CA PHE A 432 10.25 0.52 -3.78
C PHE A 432 9.00 1.21 -4.32
N ARG A 433 7.81 0.91 -3.81
CA ARG A 433 6.56 1.52 -4.28
C ARG A 433 6.63 3.06 -4.19
N ASN A 434 6.09 3.78 -5.18
CA ASN A 434 6.15 5.26 -5.27
C ASN A 434 7.59 5.83 -5.18
N CYS A 435 8.57 5.15 -5.79
CA CYS A 435 9.93 5.67 -5.98
C CYS A 435 10.07 6.32 -7.36
N ASP A 436 9.28 7.36 -7.62
CA ASP A 436 9.08 7.95 -8.95
C ASP A 436 10.38 8.38 -9.66
N ALA A 437 11.42 8.75 -8.91
CA ALA A 437 12.72 9.17 -9.45
C ALA A 437 13.67 8.01 -9.77
N LEU A 438 13.36 6.77 -9.38
CA LEU A 438 14.23 5.62 -9.52
C LEU A 438 14.43 5.27 -11.00
N THR A 439 15.64 5.42 -11.53
CA THR A 439 15.90 5.19 -12.96
C THR A 439 16.39 3.77 -13.27
N ASP A 440 17.08 3.13 -12.32
CA ASP A 440 17.74 1.85 -12.53
C ASP A 440 17.01 0.73 -11.77
N ALA A 441 16.28 -0.13 -12.48
CA ALA A 441 15.70 -1.37 -11.96
C ALA A 441 16.28 -2.62 -12.65
N VAL A 442 17.61 -2.68 -12.72
CA VAL A 442 18.29 -3.89 -13.22
C VAL A 442 18.31 -4.94 -12.12
N LEU A 443 17.35 -5.87 -12.16
CA LEU A 443 17.35 -7.03 -11.26
C LEU A 443 18.27 -8.11 -11.83
N HIS A 444 19.12 -8.66 -10.97
CA HIS A 444 20.12 -9.64 -11.40
C HIS A 444 19.53 -11.05 -11.47
N PRO A 445 20.00 -11.93 -12.38
CA PRO A 445 19.56 -13.35 -12.47
C PRO A 445 19.75 -14.21 -11.20
N GLY A 446 20.31 -13.65 -10.13
CA GLY A 446 20.55 -14.32 -8.85
C GLY A 446 19.48 -14.00 -7.80
N LEU A 447 18.43 -13.26 -8.17
CA LEU A 447 17.32 -12.92 -7.29
C LEU A 447 16.59 -14.20 -6.83
N LEU A 448 16.38 -14.35 -5.52
CA LEU A 448 15.67 -15.46 -4.89
C LEU A 448 14.20 -15.12 -4.64
N THR A 449 13.91 -13.90 -4.22
CA THR A 449 12.54 -13.42 -3.97
C THR A 449 12.31 -12.03 -4.53
N LEU A 450 11.12 -11.85 -5.12
CA LEU A 450 10.57 -10.58 -5.58
C LEU A 450 9.19 -10.41 -4.95
N GLY A 451 8.91 -9.26 -4.35
CA GLY A 451 7.68 -8.99 -3.63
C GLY A 451 6.54 -8.46 -4.50
N ILE A 452 5.32 -8.58 -4.01
CA ILE A 452 4.11 -8.00 -4.61
C ILE A 452 4.23 -6.47 -4.50
N TYR A 453 3.81 -5.72 -5.53
CA TYR A 453 3.92 -4.24 -5.58
C TYR A 453 5.34 -3.69 -5.47
N ALA A 454 6.40 -4.51 -5.64
CA ALA A 454 7.76 -4.13 -5.30
C ALA A 454 8.24 -2.81 -5.94
N PHE A 455 7.84 -2.54 -7.19
CA PHE A 455 8.16 -1.34 -7.96
C PHE A 455 6.90 -0.65 -8.51
N GLU A 456 5.73 -0.81 -7.86
CA GLU A 456 4.52 -0.10 -8.28
C GLU A 456 4.74 1.43 -8.23
N ASP A 457 4.21 2.16 -9.22
CA ASP A 457 4.30 3.61 -9.34
C ASP A 457 5.77 4.12 -9.40
N CYS A 458 6.67 3.36 -10.03
CA CYS A 458 8.07 3.77 -10.27
C CYS A 458 8.25 4.37 -11.68
N ASP A 459 7.75 5.59 -11.87
CA ASP A 459 7.60 6.23 -13.18
C ASP A 459 8.90 6.50 -13.97
N SER A 460 10.07 6.53 -13.33
CA SER A 460 11.35 6.79 -14.02
C SER A 460 12.10 5.54 -14.45
N ILE A 461 11.63 4.33 -14.12
CA ILE A 461 12.26 3.09 -14.56
C ILE A 461 12.06 2.97 -16.07
N THR A 462 13.15 2.95 -16.83
CA THR A 462 13.08 2.84 -18.30
C THR A 462 13.32 1.42 -18.82
N THR A 463 14.04 0.62 -18.04
CA THR A 463 14.35 -0.78 -18.40
C THR A 463 14.22 -1.66 -17.17
N ALA A 464 13.64 -2.85 -17.34
CA ALA A 464 13.59 -3.88 -16.32
C ALA A 464 14.13 -5.21 -16.88
N SER A 465 14.96 -5.88 -16.09
CA SER A 465 15.42 -7.24 -16.36
C SER A 465 15.08 -8.09 -15.15
N VAL A 466 14.25 -9.13 -15.31
CA VAL A 466 13.81 -10.00 -14.22
C VAL A 466 14.24 -11.44 -14.50
N GLY A 467 15.03 -12.03 -13.60
CA GLY A 467 15.45 -13.42 -13.69
C GLY A 467 15.93 -13.95 -12.34
N GLY A 468 16.08 -15.28 -12.22
CA GLY A 468 16.41 -15.95 -10.95
C GLY A 468 15.18 -16.37 -10.13
N VAL A 469 14.03 -15.72 -10.36
CA VAL A 469 12.74 -16.03 -9.75
C VAL A 469 11.84 -16.84 -10.69
N SER A 470 10.91 -17.62 -10.11
CA SER A 470 9.92 -18.39 -10.87
C SER A 470 8.70 -17.57 -11.29
N ALA A 471 8.45 -16.43 -10.66
CA ALA A 471 7.32 -15.58 -11.00
C ALA A 471 7.66 -14.09 -10.86
N VAL A 472 7.08 -13.28 -11.75
CA VAL A 472 6.89 -11.85 -11.49
C VAL A 472 5.59 -11.72 -10.69
N PRO A 473 5.63 -11.20 -9.44
CA PRO A 473 4.43 -11.12 -8.60
C PRO A 473 3.39 -10.11 -9.10
N ASN A 474 2.19 -10.17 -8.51
CA ASN A 474 1.12 -9.22 -8.83
C ASN A 474 1.56 -7.76 -8.61
N ARG A 475 1.18 -6.88 -9.53
CA ARG A 475 1.46 -5.44 -9.49
C ARG A 475 2.93 -5.04 -9.35
N CYS A 476 3.87 -5.94 -9.64
CA CYS A 476 5.28 -5.71 -9.36
C CYS A 476 5.83 -4.44 -10.01
N PHE A 477 5.46 -4.14 -11.25
CA PHE A 477 5.83 -2.95 -12.03
C PHE A 477 4.58 -2.21 -12.54
N ASN A 478 3.43 -2.34 -11.88
CA ASN A 478 2.22 -1.60 -12.23
C ASN A 478 2.54 -0.10 -12.24
N SER A 479 2.06 0.62 -13.25
CA SER A 479 2.26 2.08 -13.38
C SER A 479 3.73 2.48 -13.49
N CYS A 480 4.61 1.63 -14.03
CA CYS A 480 5.94 2.08 -14.43
C CYS A 480 5.87 2.72 -15.83
N ASN A 481 5.31 3.93 -15.90
CA ASN A 481 4.90 4.57 -17.15
C ASN A 481 6.05 4.79 -18.16
N ALA A 482 7.31 4.89 -17.71
CA ALA A 482 8.46 5.02 -18.60
C ALA A 482 9.15 3.69 -18.97
N LEU A 483 8.65 2.55 -18.48
CA LEU A 483 9.29 1.24 -18.68
C LEU A 483 9.18 0.83 -20.15
N ALA A 484 10.16 1.21 -20.97
CA ALA A 484 10.17 1.02 -22.41
C ALA A 484 10.69 -0.35 -22.84
N SER A 485 11.59 -0.98 -22.07
CA SER A 485 12.18 -2.28 -22.42
C SER A 485 12.12 -3.27 -21.26
N LEU A 486 11.61 -4.48 -21.53
CA LEU A 486 11.52 -5.56 -20.56
C LEU A 486 12.30 -6.79 -21.04
N THR A 487 13.11 -7.38 -20.15
CA THR A 487 13.73 -8.69 -20.37
C THR A 487 13.33 -9.64 -19.25
N LEU A 488 12.76 -10.79 -19.61
CA LEU A 488 12.43 -11.88 -18.70
C LEU A 488 13.41 -13.03 -18.91
N GLY A 489 14.02 -13.52 -17.84
CA GLY A 489 14.94 -14.65 -17.87
C GLY A 489 14.22 -15.99 -17.98
N ASP A 490 14.94 -17.04 -18.41
CA ASP A 490 14.41 -18.40 -18.60
C ASP A 490 13.81 -19.04 -17.33
N SER A 491 14.11 -18.51 -16.14
CA SER A 491 13.56 -19.02 -14.88
C SER A 491 12.12 -18.57 -14.62
N VAL A 492 11.63 -17.53 -15.30
CA VAL A 492 10.32 -16.95 -15.05
C VAL A 492 9.25 -17.81 -15.71
N GLU A 493 8.42 -18.46 -14.92
CA GLU A 493 7.33 -19.35 -15.35
C GLU A 493 5.98 -18.62 -15.38
N THR A 494 5.78 -17.62 -14.52
CA THR A 494 4.50 -16.92 -14.36
C THR A 494 4.67 -15.41 -14.26
N ILE A 495 3.81 -14.66 -14.93
CA ILE A 495 3.61 -13.23 -14.71
C ILE A 495 2.29 -13.07 -13.94
N GLY A 496 2.33 -12.41 -12.79
CA GLY A 496 1.18 -12.20 -11.92
C GLY A 496 0.22 -11.13 -12.44
N ASP A 497 -0.92 -11.00 -11.77
CA ASP A 497 -1.96 -10.06 -12.17
C ASP A 497 -1.44 -8.62 -12.06
N TYR A 498 -1.79 -7.78 -13.05
CA TYR A 498 -1.36 -6.38 -13.14
C TYR A 498 0.16 -6.14 -13.12
N ALA A 499 0.99 -7.18 -13.30
CA ALA A 499 2.43 -7.09 -13.04
C ALA A 499 3.14 -5.96 -13.80
N PHE A 500 2.68 -5.62 -15.00
CA PHE A 500 3.20 -4.59 -15.89
C PHE A 500 2.09 -3.70 -16.49
N SER A 501 0.94 -3.56 -15.82
CA SER A 501 -0.12 -2.65 -16.32
C SER A 501 0.43 -1.22 -16.41
N TYR A 502 -0.05 -0.43 -17.37
CA TYR A 502 0.36 0.96 -17.58
C TYR A 502 1.88 1.14 -17.82
N CYS A 503 2.53 0.19 -18.49
CA CYS A 503 3.93 0.32 -18.90
C CYS A 503 4.04 0.78 -20.37
N ASP A 504 5.07 1.56 -20.71
CA ASP A 504 5.28 2.01 -22.09
C ASP A 504 5.59 0.84 -23.03
N LEU A 505 6.64 0.09 -22.76
CA LEU A 505 7.09 -1.09 -23.50
C LEU A 505 7.33 -0.84 -25.01
N SER A 506 7.62 0.40 -25.41
CA SER A 506 7.84 0.78 -26.81
C SER A 506 9.10 0.19 -27.46
N ALA A 507 10.08 -0.24 -26.66
CA ALA A 507 11.26 -0.96 -27.12
C ALA A 507 11.07 -2.49 -27.13
N GLY A 508 9.90 -2.98 -26.73
CA GLY A 508 9.51 -4.38 -26.78
C GLY A 508 9.94 -5.22 -25.57
N ILE A 509 9.53 -6.50 -25.62
CA ILE A 509 9.74 -7.49 -24.57
C ILE A 509 10.64 -8.61 -25.10
N THR A 510 11.67 -8.96 -24.33
CA THR A 510 12.45 -10.19 -24.54
C THR A 510 11.94 -11.27 -23.59
N TRP A 511 11.31 -12.29 -24.13
CA TRP A 511 10.73 -13.39 -23.37
C TRP A 511 11.76 -14.45 -22.98
N GLY A 512 11.61 -15.00 -21.78
CA GLY A 512 12.33 -16.20 -21.33
C GLY A 512 11.62 -17.46 -21.80
N SER A 513 12.39 -18.51 -22.08
CA SER A 513 11.85 -19.79 -22.60
C SER A 513 11.04 -20.61 -21.58
N GLY A 514 11.04 -20.22 -20.30
CA GLY A 514 10.30 -20.88 -19.23
C GLY A 514 8.87 -20.39 -19.02
N LEU A 515 8.44 -19.31 -19.68
CA LEU A 515 7.15 -18.67 -19.42
C LEU A 515 5.97 -19.55 -19.87
N THR A 516 5.09 -19.90 -18.93
CA THR A 516 3.89 -20.73 -19.20
C THR A 516 2.58 -19.98 -18.94
N THR A 517 2.59 -18.96 -18.09
CA THR A 517 1.37 -18.29 -17.59
C THR A 517 1.52 -16.77 -17.57
N ILE A 518 0.56 -16.07 -18.17
CA ILE A 518 0.38 -14.61 -18.05
C ILE A 518 -0.92 -14.35 -17.27
N GLY A 519 -0.83 -13.62 -16.16
CA GLY A 519 -1.96 -13.31 -15.27
C GLY A 519 -2.88 -12.21 -15.81
N SER A 520 -3.97 -11.98 -15.08
CA SER A 520 -5.02 -11.04 -15.48
C SER A 520 -4.53 -9.60 -15.44
N GLU A 521 -4.94 -8.77 -16.40
CA GLU A 521 -4.58 -7.34 -16.50
C GLU A 521 -3.07 -7.07 -16.54
N SER A 522 -2.23 -8.10 -16.72
CA SER A 522 -0.78 -8.05 -16.50
C SER A 522 -0.04 -7.05 -17.39
N PHE A 523 -0.54 -6.75 -18.58
CA PHE A 523 -0.03 -5.74 -19.51
C PHE A 523 -1.11 -4.73 -19.92
N ALA A 524 -2.26 -4.69 -19.22
CA ALA A 524 -3.35 -3.77 -19.55
C ALA A 524 -2.87 -2.31 -19.63
N TYR A 525 -3.41 -1.53 -20.57
CA TYR A 525 -3.03 -0.14 -20.82
C TYR A 525 -1.57 0.08 -21.27
N SER A 526 -0.87 -0.96 -21.74
CA SER A 526 0.51 -0.84 -22.21
C SER A 526 0.57 -0.48 -23.69
N ASN A 527 0.85 0.78 -24.00
CA ASN A 527 0.56 1.37 -25.31
C ASN A 527 1.73 1.41 -26.31
N GLY A 528 2.94 1.04 -25.91
CA GLY A 528 4.13 1.29 -26.74
C GLY A 528 4.48 0.20 -27.75
N PHE A 529 4.06 -1.06 -27.58
CA PHE A 529 4.36 -2.10 -28.57
C PHE A 529 3.26 -2.24 -29.63
N GLN A 530 3.66 -2.22 -30.91
CA GLN A 530 2.75 -2.37 -32.06
C GLN A 530 2.53 -3.83 -32.46
N HIS A 531 3.55 -4.66 -32.28
CA HIS A 531 3.53 -6.07 -32.64
C HIS A 531 3.91 -6.91 -31.42
N LEU A 532 3.01 -7.79 -31.02
CA LEU A 532 3.19 -8.68 -29.88
C LEU A 532 3.36 -10.12 -30.37
N GLU A 533 4.58 -10.63 -30.34
CA GLU A 533 4.85 -12.06 -30.53
C GLU A 533 5.04 -12.72 -29.16
N LEU A 534 4.09 -13.57 -28.78
CA LEU A 534 4.14 -14.32 -27.52
C LEU A 534 5.04 -15.56 -27.65
N PRO A 535 5.77 -15.94 -26.59
CA PRO A 535 6.79 -16.98 -26.66
C PRO A 535 6.19 -18.39 -26.78
N GLU A 536 6.87 -19.27 -27.52
CA GLU A 536 6.60 -20.70 -27.46
C GLU A 536 6.83 -21.23 -26.03
N GLY A 537 5.92 -22.08 -25.56
CA GLY A 537 5.89 -22.55 -24.16
C GLY A 537 4.77 -21.92 -23.33
N LEU A 538 4.22 -20.78 -23.74
CA LEU A 538 3.08 -20.13 -23.09
C LEU A 538 1.80 -20.97 -23.27
N GLU A 539 1.11 -21.29 -22.18
CA GLU A 539 -0.07 -22.17 -22.15
C GLU A 539 -1.36 -21.45 -21.76
N PHE A 540 -1.26 -20.39 -20.94
CA PHE A 540 -2.39 -19.67 -20.34
C PHE A 540 -2.19 -18.15 -20.36
N ILE A 541 -3.25 -17.42 -20.71
CA ILE A 541 -3.33 -15.96 -20.59
C ILE A 541 -4.64 -15.61 -19.86
N GLY A 542 -4.52 -14.83 -18.78
CA GLY A 542 -5.62 -14.43 -17.92
C GLY A 542 -6.47 -13.28 -18.48
N SER A 543 -7.57 -13.02 -17.79
CA SER A 543 -8.59 -12.06 -18.23
C SER A 543 -7.99 -10.65 -18.39
N TYR A 544 -8.35 -9.94 -19.46
CA TYR A 544 -7.89 -8.56 -19.71
C TYR A 544 -6.36 -8.37 -19.76
N ALA A 545 -5.56 -9.44 -19.94
CA ALA A 545 -4.11 -9.37 -19.82
C ALA A 545 -3.45 -8.33 -20.74
N PHE A 546 -4.00 -8.10 -21.92
CA PHE A 546 -3.54 -7.10 -22.89
C PHE A 546 -4.66 -6.11 -23.26
N GLY A 547 -5.66 -5.92 -22.40
CA GLY A 547 -6.77 -5.00 -22.66
C GLY A 547 -6.33 -3.53 -22.69
N GLU A 548 -6.98 -2.73 -23.53
CA GLU A 548 -6.73 -1.29 -23.72
C GLU A 548 -5.28 -0.96 -24.11
N CYS A 549 -4.61 -1.85 -24.85
CA CYS A 549 -3.33 -1.61 -25.50
C CYS A 549 -3.58 -0.89 -26.83
N TYR A 550 -3.91 0.40 -26.78
CA TYR A 550 -4.34 1.19 -27.96
C TYR A 550 -3.29 1.35 -29.08
N GLY A 551 -2.05 0.93 -28.85
CA GLY A 551 -0.99 0.89 -29.87
C GLY A 551 -0.84 -0.48 -30.57
N LEU A 552 -1.54 -1.52 -30.11
CA LEU A 552 -1.36 -2.90 -30.53
C LEU A 552 -2.05 -3.16 -31.88
N GLU A 553 -1.25 -3.38 -32.93
CA GLU A 553 -1.74 -3.58 -34.31
C GLU A 553 -1.84 -5.07 -34.68
N THR A 554 -0.94 -5.90 -34.16
CA THR A 554 -0.88 -7.33 -34.48
C THR A 554 -0.41 -8.18 -33.31
N VAL A 555 -1.06 -9.34 -33.12
CA VAL A 555 -0.70 -10.34 -32.11
C VAL A 555 -0.40 -11.69 -32.76
N ILE A 556 0.68 -12.35 -32.33
CA ILE A 556 1.01 -13.74 -32.66
C ILE A 556 0.91 -14.60 -31.40
N LEU A 557 0.01 -15.57 -31.46
CA LEU A 557 -0.23 -16.56 -30.41
C LEU A 557 0.53 -17.86 -30.71
N PRO A 558 1.25 -18.45 -29.74
CA PRO A 558 2.19 -19.54 -29.97
C PRO A 558 1.48 -20.89 -30.17
N THR A 559 2.23 -21.92 -30.55
CA THR A 559 1.66 -23.26 -30.75
C THR A 559 1.17 -23.95 -29.49
N THR A 560 1.64 -23.50 -28.32
CA THR A 560 1.41 -24.09 -27.01
C THR A 560 0.22 -23.50 -26.26
N LEU A 561 -0.37 -22.41 -26.75
CA LEU A 561 -1.44 -21.71 -26.04
C LEU A 561 -2.71 -22.57 -26.00
N THR A 562 -3.24 -22.81 -24.80
CA THR A 562 -4.43 -23.65 -24.57
C THR A 562 -5.63 -22.87 -24.05
N THR A 563 -5.40 -21.77 -23.33
CA THR A 563 -6.45 -20.96 -22.71
C THR A 563 -6.15 -19.48 -22.87
N LEU A 564 -7.17 -18.74 -23.28
CA LEU A 564 -7.25 -17.29 -23.36
C LEU A 564 -8.52 -16.89 -22.60
N GLU A 565 -8.38 -16.37 -21.38
CA GLU A 565 -9.54 -15.91 -20.61
C GLU A 565 -10.06 -14.56 -21.12
N GLY A 566 -11.34 -14.28 -20.84
CA GLY A 566 -12.13 -13.22 -21.45
C GLY A 566 -11.51 -11.82 -21.43
N GLU A 567 -11.92 -11.01 -22.40
CA GLU A 567 -11.51 -9.61 -22.57
C GLU A 567 -9.99 -9.42 -22.75
N CYS A 568 -9.22 -10.47 -23.09
CA CYS A 568 -7.76 -10.40 -23.14
C CYS A 568 -7.20 -9.30 -24.05
N PHE A 569 -7.87 -8.96 -25.15
CA PHE A 569 -7.53 -7.90 -26.11
C PHE A 569 -8.70 -6.90 -26.28
N PHE A 570 -9.41 -6.64 -25.17
CA PHE A 570 -10.56 -5.75 -25.14
C PHE A 570 -10.17 -4.29 -25.40
N GLU A 571 -10.95 -3.59 -26.22
CA GLU A 571 -10.73 -2.18 -26.57
C GLU A 571 -9.33 -1.88 -27.18
N ASP A 572 -8.71 -2.89 -27.81
CA ASP A 572 -7.51 -2.72 -28.65
C ASP A 572 -7.88 -2.14 -30.01
N ILE A 573 -8.28 -0.87 -30.02
CA ILE A 573 -8.97 -0.20 -31.14
C ILE A 573 -8.20 -0.16 -32.47
N VAL A 574 -6.89 -0.42 -32.48
CA VAL A 574 -6.05 -0.48 -33.70
C VAL A 574 -5.63 -1.90 -34.09
N LEU A 575 -6.01 -2.91 -33.31
CA LEU A 575 -5.71 -4.32 -33.58
C LEU A 575 -6.47 -4.78 -34.82
N HIS A 576 -5.72 -5.12 -35.88
CA HIS A 576 -6.30 -5.56 -37.16
C HIS A 576 -6.02 -7.03 -37.48
N SER A 577 -5.00 -7.63 -36.84
CA SER A 577 -4.56 -9.00 -37.14
C SER A 577 -4.23 -9.81 -35.89
N VAL A 578 -4.79 -11.02 -35.80
CA VAL A 578 -4.41 -12.01 -34.78
C VAL A 578 -3.99 -13.30 -35.49
N ILE A 579 -2.78 -13.79 -35.25
CA ILE A 579 -2.25 -14.99 -35.88
C ILE A 579 -2.15 -16.11 -34.84
N PHE A 580 -2.85 -17.21 -35.09
CA PHE A 580 -2.80 -18.42 -34.28
C PHE A 580 -1.83 -19.43 -34.91
N ARG A 581 -0.66 -19.63 -34.29
CA ARG A 581 0.27 -20.70 -34.70
C ARG A 581 -0.18 -22.08 -34.24
N GLY A 582 -0.95 -22.17 -33.15
CA GLY A 582 -1.52 -23.38 -32.55
C GLY A 582 -2.96 -23.70 -32.97
N ASP A 583 -3.55 -24.69 -32.30
CA ASP A 583 -5.00 -24.93 -32.34
C ASP A 583 -5.74 -23.76 -31.66
N ALA A 584 -7.04 -23.60 -31.91
CA ALA A 584 -7.83 -22.57 -31.24
C ALA A 584 -7.86 -22.82 -29.72
N PRO A 585 -7.49 -21.83 -28.88
CA PRO A 585 -7.53 -21.97 -27.43
C PRO A 585 -8.98 -21.97 -26.92
N ASP A 586 -9.17 -22.38 -25.67
CA ASP A 586 -10.41 -22.08 -24.94
C ASP A 586 -10.48 -20.56 -24.69
N LEU A 587 -11.56 -19.92 -25.15
CA LEU A 587 -11.73 -18.46 -25.16
C LEU A 587 -12.45 -17.91 -23.93
N GLY A 588 -12.88 -18.77 -23.00
CA GLY A 588 -13.65 -18.35 -21.83
C GLY A 588 -15.09 -17.92 -22.13
N ASP A 589 -15.71 -17.21 -21.19
CA ASP A 589 -17.13 -16.82 -21.24
C ASP A 589 -17.37 -15.43 -21.86
N GLU A 590 -16.35 -14.58 -21.97
CA GLU A 590 -16.43 -13.20 -22.48
C GLU A 590 -15.56 -13.02 -23.74
N GLU A 591 -16.00 -12.16 -24.66
CA GLU A 591 -15.35 -11.97 -25.97
C GLU A 591 -14.00 -11.24 -25.84
N ASN A 592 -12.92 -11.88 -26.31
CA ASN A 592 -11.54 -11.41 -26.16
C ASN A 592 -11.17 -10.25 -27.08
N PHE A 593 -11.85 -10.10 -28.21
CA PHE A 593 -11.48 -9.20 -29.29
C PHE A 593 -12.53 -8.09 -29.52
N THR A 594 -13.31 -7.79 -28.48
CA THR A 594 -14.36 -6.77 -28.52
C THR A 594 -13.76 -5.38 -28.76
N ASP A 595 -14.40 -4.58 -29.61
CA ASP A 595 -14.01 -3.20 -29.94
C ASP A 595 -12.61 -3.04 -30.58
N GLY A 596 -12.09 -4.10 -31.21
CA GLY A 596 -10.91 -4.04 -32.08
C GLY A 596 -11.12 -3.25 -33.37
N ALA A 597 -10.07 -3.15 -34.21
CA ALA A 597 -10.15 -2.36 -35.44
C ALA A 597 -11.22 -2.89 -36.41
N ALA A 598 -11.82 -1.98 -37.18
CA ALA A 598 -12.79 -2.35 -38.21
C ALA A 598 -12.13 -3.29 -39.25
N GLY A 599 -12.62 -4.52 -39.34
CA GLY A 599 -12.06 -5.55 -40.22
C GLY A 599 -11.00 -6.44 -39.56
N LEU A 600 -10.87 -6.42 -38.23
CA LEU A 600 -10.07 -7.35 -37.46
C LEU A 600 -10.29 -8.80 -37.94
N THR A 601 -9.19 -9.48 -38.28
CA THR A 601 -9.19 -10.82 -38.86
C THR A 601 -8.30 -11.77 -38.07
N ALA A 602 -8.82 -12.96 -37.78
CA ALA A 602 -8.08 -14.07 -37.18
C ALA A 602 -7.50 -14.98 -38.25
N TYR A 603 -6.17 -15.11 -38.28
CA TYR A 603 -5.45 -15.97 -39.21
C TYR A 603 -4.99 -17.25 -38.51
N TYR A 604 -5.13 -18.40 -39.16
CA TYR A 604 -4.73 -19.69 -38.59
C TYR A 604 -4.14 -20.61 -39.67
N TYR A 605 -3.26 -21.53 -39.29
CA TYR A 605 -2.68 -22.48 -40.23
C TYR A 605 -3.62 -23.66 -40.53
N THR A 606 -3.70 -24.11 -41.79
CA THR A 606 -4.58 -25.23 -42.20
C THR A 606 -4.27 -26.57 -41.52
N SER A 607 -3.10 -26.70 -40.90
CA SER A 607 -2.71 -27.85 -40.07
C SER A 607 -3.28 -27.81 -38.65
N ARG A 608 -4.02 -26.76 -38.28
CA ARG A 608 -4.59 -26.50 -36.95
C ARG A 608 -6.11 -26.67 -36.96
N SER A 609 -6.68 -26.90 -35.79
CA SER A 609 -8.07 -27.22 -35.56
C SER A 609 -8.75 -26.20 -34.63
N GLY A 610 -10.09 -26.18 -34.60
CA GLY A 610 -10.87 -25.29 -33.74
C GLY A 610 -11.32 -23.97 -34.39
N PHE A 611 -11.03 -23.76 -35.67
CA PHE A 611 -11.36 -22.53 -36.42
C PHE A 611 -12.52 -22.72 -37.43
N ASP A 612 -13.37 -23.73 -37.23
CA ASP A 612 -14.51 -24.02 -38.12
C ASP A 612 -15.60 -22.92 -38.10
N THR A 613 -15.54 -22.02 -37.12
CA THR A 613 -16.41 -20.86 -36.96
C THR A 613 -15.58 -19.61 -36.71
N ALA A 614 -16.22 -18.43 -36.80
CA ALA A 614 -15.64 -17.19 -36.30
C ALA A 614 -15.18 -17.35 -34.84
N ILE A 615 -14.06 -16.73 -34.50
CA ILE A 615 -13.52 -16.61 -33.13
C ILE A 615 -14.12 -15.32 -32.57
N ASP A 616 -14.86 -15.33 -31.45
CA ASP A 616 -15.49 -14.12 -30.87
C ASP A 616 -16.17 -13.18 -31.90
N GLY A 617 -16.85 -13.77 -32.88
CA GLY A 617 -17.53 -13.03 -33.95
C GLY A 617 -16.63 -12.41 -35.03
N ILE A 618 -15.29 -12.46 -34.88
CA ILE A 618 -14.33 -11.98 -35.89
C ILE A 618 -14.10 -13.03 -37.01
N PRO A 619 -13.97 -12.59 -38.28
CA PRO A 619 -13.75 -13.49 -39.41
C PRO A 619 -12.42 -14.25 -39.31
N THR A 620 -12.42 -15.52 -39.73
CA THR A 620 -11.23 -16.37 -39.77
C THR A 620 -10.72 -16.59 -41.20
N VAL A 621 -9.39 -16.60 -41.39
CA VAL A 621 -8.71 -16.86 -42.68
C VAL A 621 -7.65 -17.94 -42.51
N ALA A 622 -7.78 -19.02 -43.29
CA ALA A 622 -6.83 -20.13 -43.25
C ALA A 622 -5.58 -19.84 -44.10
N ILE A 623 -4.41 -20.07 -43.52
CA ILE A 623 -3.09 -20.00 -44.14
C ILE A 623 -2.62 -21.42 -44.48
N ASP A 624 -2.54 -21.73 -45.76
CA ASP A 624 -1.75 -22.87 -46.23
C ASP A 624 -0.27 -22.45 -46.31
N ALA A 625 0.53 -22.85 -45.31
CA ALA A 625 1.95 -22.49 -45.24
C ALA A 625 2.76 -22.99 -46.45
N ALA A 626 2.37 -24.12 -47.06
CA ALA A 626 3.07 -24.68 -48.20
C ALA A 626 2.76 -23.88 -49.48
N ALA A 627 1.51 -23.43 -49.64
CA ALA A 627 1.10 -22.60 -50.78
C ALA A 627 1.48 -21.12 -50.61
N HIS A 628 1.51 -20.61 -49.37
CA HIS A 628 1.68 -19.19 -49.06
C HIS A 628 2.76 -18.96 -47.99
N PRO A 629 4.03 -19.27 -48.29
CA PRO A 629 5.11 -19.20 -47.30
C PRO A 629 5.34 -17.79 -46.72
N SER A 630 4.81 -16.75 -47.36
CA SER A 630 4.96 -15.33 -47.00
C SER A 630 3.75 -14.70 -46.32
N ALA A 631 2.70 -15.48 -46.05
CA ALA A 631 1.47 -14.98 -45.44
C ALA A 631 1.71 -14.27 -44.10
N GLU A 632 2.40 -14.93 -43.16
CA GLU A 632 2.68 -14.35 -41.83
C GLU A 632 3.45 -13.03 -41.92
N TRP A 633 4.46 -12.96 -42.80
CA TRP A 633 5.21 -11.73 -43.03
C TRP A 633 4.34 -10.61 -43.62
N LEU A 634 3.44 -10.92 -44.56
CA LEU A 634 2.51 -9.93 -45.12
C LEU A 634 1.56 -9.36 -44.06
N ILE A 635 1.01 -10.24 -43.22
CA ILE A 635 0.09 -9.87 -42.15
C ILE A 635 0.78 -8.96 -41.12
N LEU A 636 2.03 -9.29 -40.77
CA LEU A 636 2.87 -8.46 -39.88
C LEU A 636 3.17 -7.08 -40.47
N GLU A 637 3.31 -6.97 -41.79
CA GLU A 637 3.50 -5.70 -42.49
C GLU A 637 2.16 -4.95 -42.76
N GLY A 638 1.09 -5.34 -42.07
CA GLY A 638 -0.23 -4.71 -42.16
C GLY A 638 -0.92 -4.89 -43.52
N GLN A 639 -0.49 -5.86 -44.33
CA GLN A 639 -1.14 -6.16 -45.61
C GLN A 639 -2.27 -7.16 -45.40
N ALA A 640 -3.41 -6.91 -46.03
CA ALA A 640 -4.49 -7.89 -46.10
C ALA A 640 -3.97 -9.16 -46.78
N PHE A 641 -4.25 -10.32 -46.20
CA PHE A 641 -3.97 -11.62 -46.80
C PHE A 641 -5.28 -12.29 -47.19
N ASP A 642 -5.52 -12.45 -48.49
CA ASP A 642 -6.57 -13.31 -49.03
C ASP A 642 -5.96 -14.55 -49.72
N GLN A 643 -6.72 -15.65 -49.77
CA GLN A 643 -6.24 -16.93 -50.32
C GLN A 643 -5.99 -16.87 -51.84
N ASP A 644 -6.57 -15.90 -52.54
CA ASP A 644 -6.46 -15.77 -54.00
C ASP A 644 -5.28 -14.85 -54.41
N MET A 645 -4.66 -14.13 -53.46
CA MET A 645 -3.71 -13.02 -53.67
C MET A 645 -4.11 -12.12 -54.85
N GLY A 646 -5.41 -11.90 -55.05
CA GLY A 646 -5.93 -11.61 -56.39
C GLY A 646 -7.34 -11.01 -56.43
N ALA A 647 -7.42 -9.70 -56.18
CA ALA A 647 -8.29 -8.72 -56.85
C ALA A 647 -8.26 -7.35 -56.13
N GLU A 648 -7.98 -7.33 -54.83
CA GLU A 648 -8.02 -6.11 -54.02
C GLU A 648 -6.64 -5.64 -53.53
N ILE A 649 -5.67 -6.55 -53.40
CA ILE A 649 -4.30 -6.20 -53.08
C ILE A 649 -3.62 -5.77 -54.39
N GLY A 650 -3.16 -4.52 -54.48
CA GLY A 650 -2.40 -4.08 -55.65
C GLY A 650 -1.20 -5.00 -55.85
N GLY A 651 -1.03 -5.60 -57.04
CA GLY A 651 0.18 -6.34 -57.41
C GLY A 651 -0.02 -7.84 -57.64
N SER A 652 0.93 -8.46 -58.35
CA SER A 652 1.02 -9.92 -58.44
C SER A 652 1.70 -10.47 -57.19
N GLY A 653 1.29 -11.64 -56.68
CA GLY A 653 1.95 -12.29 -55.53
C GLY A 653 3.48 -12.39 -55.64
N VAL A 654 4.03 -12.36 -56.87
CA VAL A 654 5.47 -12.28 -57.16
C VAL A 654 6.14 -11.03 -56.56
N SER A 655 5.50 -9.86 -56.60
CA SER A 655 6.03 -8.59 -56.08
C SER A 655 6.23 -8.64 -54.56
N PHE A 656 5.27 -9.22 -53.85
CA PHE A 656 5.33 -9.41 -52.40
C PHE A 656 6.40 -10.44 -51.99
N LEU A 657 6.48 -11.56 -52.71
CA LEU A 657 7.52 -12.57 -52.48
C LEU A 657 8.93 -11.99 -52.68
N LEU A 658 9.09 -11.12 -53.69
CA LEU A 658 10.37 -10.45 -53.97
C LEU A 658 10.72 -9.42 -52.89
N ALA A 659 9.74 -8.61 -52.44
CA ALA A 659 9.95 -7.65 -51.37
C ALA A 659 10.37 -8.33 -50.06
N ARG A 660 9.71 -9.44 -49.70
CA ARG A 660 10.13 -10.26 -48.55
C ARG A 660 11.57 -10.76 -48.69
N ALA A 661 11.91 -11.31 -49.86
CA ALA A 661 13.25 -11.84 -50.12
C ALA A 661 14.34 -10.75 -50.07
N LEU A 662 13.98 -9.50 -50.37
CA LEU A 662 14.87 -8.34 -50.32
C LEU A 662 14.80 -7.58 -48.99
N GLY A 663 13.95 -7.98 -48.04
CA GLY A 663 13.76 -7.29 -46.76
C GLY A 663 13.13 -5.90 -46.90
N MET A 664 12.28 -5.69 -47.91
CA MET A 664 11.62 -4.42 -48.19
C MET A 664 10.19 -4.42 -47.65
N SER A 665 9.72 -3.29 -47.11
CA SER A 665 8.30 -3.15 -46.74
C SER A 665 7.40 -3.27 -47.98
N PRO A 666 6.28 -4.00 -47.91
CA PRO A 666 5.32 -4.12 -49.00
C PRO A 666 4.78 -2.78 -49.51
N SER A 667 4.67 -1.79 -48.63
CA SER A 667 4.18 -0.44 -48.96
C SER A 667 5.14 0.36 -49.86
N ALA A 668 6.42 -0.03 -49.94
CA ALA A 668 7.41 0.61 -50.79
C ALA A 668 7.33 0.16 -52.27
N ILE A 669 6.39 -0.74 -52.60
CA ILE A 669 6.21 -1.32 -53.93
C ILE A 669 5.21 -0.47 -54.74
N ASP A 670 5.61 -0.02 -55.93
CA ASP A 670 4.66 0.52 -56.92
C ASP A 670 3.97 -0.63 -57.68
N PHE A 671 2.79 -1.02 -57.22
CA PHE A 671 2.01 -2.11 -57.79
C PHE A 671 1.50 -1.87 -59.23
N GLY A 672 1.54 -0.62 -59.71
CA GLY A 672 1.18 -0.26 -61.09
C GLY A 672 2.28 -0.54 -62.12
N LYS A 673 3.48 -0.91 -61.66
CA LYS A 673 4.62 -1.23 -62.51
C LYS A 673 5.05 -2.67 -62.24
N LEU A 674 4.77 -3.57 -63.18
CA LEU A 674 5.43 -4.86 -63.20
C LEU A 674 6.94 -4.63 -63.31
N PRO A 675 7.79 -5.45 -62.66
CA PRO A 675 9.22 -5.36 -62.87
C PRO A 675 9.53 -5.46 -64.36
N GLU A 676 10.17 -4.44 -64.92
CA GLU A 676 10.46 -4.41 -66.35
C GLU A 676 11.67 -5.29 -66.62
N PHE A 677 11.48 -6.27 -67.51
CA PHE A 677 12.56 -7.11 -68.01
C PHE A 677 13.11 -6.46 -69.27
N ASN A 678 14.33 -5.94 -69.17
CA ASN A 678 15.00 -5.27 -70.28
C ASN A 678 16.20 -6.09 -70.74
N ILE A 679 16.33 -6.31 -72.05
CA ILE A 679 17.49 -7.01 -72.63
C ILE A 679 18.26 -6.00 -73.47
N ALA A 680 19.47 -5.66 -73.04
CA ALA A 680 20.39 -4.80 -73.79
C ALA A 680 21.83 -5.32 -73.63
N ASP A 681 22.62 -5.29 -74.71
CA ASP A 681 24.04 -5.68 -74.72
C ASP A 681 24.36 -7.08 -74.16
N GLY A 682 23.48 -8.06 -74.41
CA GLY A 682 23.67 -9.45 -73.92
C GLY A 682 23.43 -9.62 -72.42
N MET A 683 22.90 -8.60 -71.76
CA MET A 683 22.53 -8.58 -70.35
C MET A 683 21.01 -8.45 -70.26
N ALA A 684 20.38 -9.37 -69.53
CA ALA A 684 19.00 -9.18 -69.06
C ALA A 684 19.04 -8.49 -67.70
N THR A 685 18.22 -7.45 -67.54
CA THR A 685 18.05 -6.71 -66.28
C THR A 685 16.59 -6.72 -65.88
N LEU A 686 16.33 -7.13 -64.64
CA LEU A 686 15.03 -6.94 -63.99
C LEU A 686 15.07 -5.61 -63.23
N GLU A 687 14.27 -4.65 -63.66
CA GLU A 687 14.17 -3.31 -63.05
C GLU A 687 12.92 -3.25 -62.15
N TYR A 688 13.11 -2.87 -60.89
CA TYR A 688 12.03 -2.71 -59.90
C TYR A 688 11.83 -1.23 -59.56
N PHE A 689 10.59 -0.79 -59.41
CA PHE A 689 10.27 0.61 -59.14
C PHE A 689 9.82 0.78 -57.68
N ALA A 690 10.69 1.38 -56.86
CA ALA A 690 10.36 1.94 -55.56
C ALA A 690 10.59 3.46 -55.64
N GLY A 691 9.57 4.23 -56.06
CA GLY A 691 9.70 5.68 -56.28
C GLY A 691 10.38 6.08 -57.60
N THR A 692 11.02 7.27 -57.63
CA THR A 692 11.57 7.88 -58.87
C THR A 692 12.98 7.44 -59.25
N ASP A 693 13.67 6.67 -58.40
CA ASP A 693 15.05 6.26 -58.64
C ASP A 693 15.20 4.73 -58.53
N LEU A 694 15.85 4.16 -59.55
CA LEU A 694 16.11 2.75 -59.77
C LEU A 694 16.82 2.12 -58.55
N ASN A 695 16.23 1.10 -57.92
CA ASN A 695 16.90 0.33 -56.88
C ASN A 695 16.77 -1.18 -57.16
N TYR A 696 17.94 -1.82 -57.22
CA TYR A 696 18.26 -3.22 -57.56
C TYR A 696 18.34 -3.59 -59.05
N ARG A 697 19.43 -4.28 -59.41
CA ARG A 697 19.73 -4.84 -60.74
C ARG A 697 20.02 -6.32 -60.57
N VAL A 698 19.11 -7.18 -61.01
CA VAL A 698 19.40 -8.61 -61.19
C VAL A 698 20.14 -8.77 -62.51
N GLN A 699 21.33 -9.38 -62.49
CA GLN A 699 22.16 -9.60 -63.68
C GLN A 699 22.05 -11.07 -64.10
N PHE A 700 21.89 -11.32 -65.40
CA PHE A 700 22.05 -12.64 -65.99
C PHE A 700 23.29 -12.62 -66.90
N SER A 701 24.10 -13.69 -66.85
CA SER A 701 25.30 -13.86 -67.68
C SER A 701 25.26 -15.24 -68.33
N THR A 702 25.54 -15.31 -69.64
CA THR A 702 25.79 -16.60 -70.32
C THR A 702 27.16 -17.18 -69.98
N ASP A 703 28.01 -16.43 -69.28
CA ASP A 703 29.29 -16.88 -68.71
C ASP A 703 29.15 -17.04 -67.19
N LEU A 704 28.82 -18.27 -66.78
CA LEU A 704 28.58 -18.68 -65.38
C LEU A 704 29.87 -18.69 -64.53
N LYS A 705 31.05 -18.51 -65.13
CA LYS A 705 32.33 -18.63 -64.44
C LYS A 705 32.57 -17.56 -63.36
N HIS A 706 31.95 -16.39 -63.50
CA HIS A 706 32.04 -15.32 -62.51
C HIS A 706 31.19 -15.56 -61.25
N TRP A 707 30.23 -16.49 -61.30
CA TRP A 707 29.32 -16.76 -60.19
C TRP A 707 29.86 -17.84 -59.24
N ASP A 708 30.69 -18.75 -59.76
CA ASP A 708 31.47 -19.69 -58.94
C ASP A 708 32.43 -18.94 -57.99
N ASP A 709 33.07 -17.87 -58.49
CA ASP A 709 33.95 -17.01 -57.69
C ASP A 709 33.19 -16.20 -56.61
N ALA A 710 31.88 -16.03 -56.77
CA ALA A 710 30.98 -15.35 -55.82
C ALA A 710 30.32 -16.32 -54.81
N GLY A 711 30.66 -17.61 -54.84
CA GLY A 711 30.18 -18.60 -53.87
C GLY A 711 28.75 -19.10 -54.12
N VAL A 712 28.23 -18.94 -55.34
CA VAL A 712 26.92 -19.48 -55.74
C VAL A 712 27.09 -20.95 -56.15
N SER A 713 26.26 -21.81 -55.60
CA SER A 713 26.20 -23.25 -55.91
C SER A 713 24.98 -23.57 -56.76
N TYR A 714 25.07 -24.58 -57.63
CA TYR A 714 23.99 -24.92 -58.55
C TYR A 714 23.56 -26.37 -58.40
N SER A 715 22.26 -26.63 -58.48
CA SER A 715 21.73 -27.98 -58.66
C SER A 715 22.02 -28.50 -60.08
N ALA A 716 21.83 -29.79 -60.31
CA ALA A 716 21.66 -30.29 -61.67
C ALA A 716 20.35 -29.73 -62.27
N LEU A 717 20.26 -29.76 -63.62
CA LEU A 717 19.00 -29.50 -64.31
C LEU A 717 17.98 -30.58 -63.92
N ASP A 718 16.76 -30.17 -63.57
CA ASP A 718 15.65 -31.07 -63.29
C ASP A 718 14.91 -31.48 -64.59
N GLU A 719 13.87 -32.30 -64.42
CA GLU A 719 13.07 -32.88 -65.51
C GLU A 719 12.33 -31.80 -66.32
N ASP A 720 12.18 -30.59 -65.78
CA ASP A 720 11.57 -29.43 -66.40
C ASP A 720 12.60 -28.46 -67.01
N SER A 721 13.87 -28.87 -67.13
CA SER A 721 15.00 -28.04 -67.60
C SER A 721 15.30 -26.84 -66.70
N MET A 722 14.98 -26.92 -65.40
CA MET A 722 15.23 -25.85 -64.43
C MET A 722 16.52 -26.11 -63.64
N GLN A 723 17.22 -25.05 -63.24
CA GLN A 723 18.39 -25.13 -62.34
C GLN A 723 18.19 -24.19 -61.13
N THR A 724 18.51 -24.68 -59.94
CA THR A 724 18.43 -23.90 -58.70
C THR A 724 19.82 -23.39 -58.35
N ALA A 725 19.96 -22.06 -58.25
CA ALA A 725 21.16 -21.40 -57.76
C ALA A 725 20.99 -21.09 -56.27
N GLY A 726 21.95 -21.47 -55.43
CA GLY A 726 21.95 -21.26 -53.99
C GLY A 726 23.16 -20.48 -53.54
N VAL A 727 22.97 -19.48 -52.69
CA VAL A 727 24.07 -18.70 -52.08
C VAL A 727 23.94 -18.75 -50.55
N ALA A 728 25.05 -18.95 -49.86
CA ALA A 728 25.07 -19.00 -48.40
C ALA A 728 25.28 -17.59 -47.83
N ILE A 729 24.28 -17.05 -47.13
CA ILE A 729 24.37 -15.76 -46.43
C ILE A 729 23.78 -15.96 -45.03
N GLY A 730 24.61 -15.86 -43.98
CA GLY A 730 24.16 -16.05 -42.60
C GLY A 730 23.81 -17.51 -42.25
N SER A 731 22.85 -17.72 -41.33
CA SER A 731 22.53 -19.03 -40.74
C SER A 731 21.67 -19.96 -41.61
N GLY A 732 21.32 -19.57 -42.84
CA GLY A 732 20.59 -20.42 -43.79
C GLY A 732 20.90 -20.09 -45.26
N PRO A 733 20.82 -21.08 -46.17
CA PRO A 733 20.99 -20.85 -47.61
C PRO A 733 19.74 -20.20 -48.22
N LEU A 734 19.94 -19.20 -49.08
CA LEU A 734 18.90 -18.59 -49.92
C LEU A 734 19.01 -19.17 -51.34
N TYR A 735 17.88 -19.49 -51.96
CA TYR A 735 17.82 -20.12 -53.28
C TYR A 735 17.03 -19.27 -54.28
N LEU A 736 17.56 -19.14 -55.49
CA LEU A 736 16.90 -18.53 -56.64
C LEU A 736 16.64 -19.64 -57.68
N ARG A 737 15.38 -19.83 -58.08
CA ARG A 737 14.99 -20.81 -59.10
C ARG A 737 14.78 -20.09 -60.43
N LEU A 738 15.55 -20.46 -61.45
CA LEU A 738 15.53 -19.79 -62.76
C LEU A 738 14.87 -20.69 -63.81
N ALA A 739 13.84 -20.18 -64.49
CA ALA A 739 13.24 -20.81 -65.66
C ALA A 739 13.85 -20.23 -66.93
N ILE A 740 14.31 -21.11 -67.82
CA ILE A 740 14.70 -20.73 -69.18
C ILE A 740 13.56 -21.18 -70.09
N ASP A 741 12.65 -20.27 -70.42
CA ASP A 741 11.65 -20.54 -71.46
C ASP A 741 12.31 -20.36 -72.83
N HIS A 742 12.33 -21.42 -73.63
CA HIS A 742 13.03 -21.44 -74.90
C HIS A 742 12.28 -20.65 -75.97
N ALA A 743 12.76 -19.43 -76.24
CA ALA A 743 13.08 -18.97 -77.60
C ALA A 743 14.01 -17.74 -77.51
N ASP A 744 15.31 -18.06 -77.48
CA ASP A 744 16.51 -17.20 -77.34
C ASP A 744 16.88 -16.70 -75.94
#